data_AF-A0A8K0P6V0-F1
#
_entry.id   AF-A0A8K0P6V0-F1
#
_cell.length_a   1.000
_cell.length_b   1.000
_cell.length_c   1.000
_cell.angle_alpha   90.00
_cell.angle_beta   90.00
_cell.angle_gamma   90.00
#
_symmetry.space_group_name_H-M   'P 1'
#
loop_
_entity.id
_entity.type
_entity.pdbx_description
1 polymer ?
#
loop_
_entity_poly.entity_id
_entity_poly.type
_entity_poly.pdbx_seq_one_letter_code
_entity_poly.pdbx_strand_id
1 'polypeptide(L)'
;MRDHSLANFNSTVDEELSKVTSALQIDGVPPRMLGLAVLYSAYNGINITRPSGPINMQNCTIQNNKGYGVYVNSSTGLALIENSIVSENGADGIKYVHHDDIPDRKIDGIEVFDFCTIPTTYSQTFPISIFVEQNQYAPLEKNCDKNFMTREGHMLTLHFLQIEAEAGDENVGEINVYDGSSYGDRLIASISIRNGTWPQSVSTTRNRIYISFSAKPKSRLAAFMRLTSGYGKSYDLNVTQSLVADNGGRGIATENLRSQLHVYQSSISNNGHVSGVHVLRGAADVNVTESRVAFNEGDGINITYSGGSRNISRSFLSSNKGFGLSVWLNESSDYIPFTQETVVHQTEVFKNQGVGVLIGNYCMEAKPLNSRTFPMSVKVNVSSSSFNNSLNTAVEIWTCRRDHSKLTMLQIGHNIFTGNLKLGVKIDPAVNIEGHIEFNQFSRHKYGGLFIRNLPEEENLEVLPTSLIVNDNEFFDNEGVFAASLSLSPYSGNQELLFTRNFVHRNRITEPFSTFDDSLIPRSRVAAAVVVGSPNVDVFRNIIDNPESLYEVGSHFRDQSQVLNVTYNWLGDRDEEKIHSRIFHRSNRYDLARIQFIPFLLHESNPASGTTISQSMYVPRFSIPGSGRVGGEVDGVQALTAGEYLVEKDINIRPGGRLTLHPGVKLIFPPSIGMMVAGYLEAKGRSPNDINLTLNVKEENNETADPNVRLLGGRTAQEGRL
;
A
#
# COMPACT_ATOMS: atom_id res chain seq x y z
N MET A 1 18.09 45.58 -30.85
CA MET A 1 18.30 44.52 -31.84
C MET A 1 18.50 43.23 -31.07
N ARG A 2 17.62 42.25 -31.29
CA ARG A 2 17.65 40.92 -30.67
C ARG A 2 18.53 40.04 -31.55
N ASP A 3 19.59 39.45 -31.01
CA ASP A 3 20.22 38.27 -31.58
C ASP A 3 19.85 37.08 -30.68
N HIS A 4 18.84 36.32 -31.11
CA HIS A 4 18.62 34.95 -30.64
C HIS A 4 19.41 34.04 -31.58
N SER A 5 20.67 33.75 -31.24
CA SER A 5 21.43 32.71 -31.92
C SER A 5 21.02 31.34 -31.36
N LEU A 6 20.21 30.60 -32.12
CA LEU A 6 20.01 29.16 -31.93
C LEU A 6 21.35 28.45 -32.20
N ALA A 7 22.00 27.93 -31.16
CA ALA A 7 23.17 27.08 -31.31
C ALA A 7 22.72 25.62 -31.42
N ASN A 8 22.90 25.01 -32.61
CA ASN A 8 22.69 23.58 -32.84
C ASN A 8 24.00 22.84 -32.59
N PHE A 9 24.01 21.87 -31.69
CA PHE A 9 25.17 21.03 -31.38
C PHE A 9 24.95 19.60 -31.91
N ASN A 10 25.82 19.14 -32.81
CA ASN A 10 25.87 17.76 -33.30
C ASN A 10 27.10 17.06 -32.72
N SER A 11 26.99 15.77 -32.36
CA SER A 11 28.10 14.94 -31.89
C SER A 11 29.19 14.79 -32.97
N THR A 12 30.46 14.98 -32.60
CA THR A 12 31.63 14.71 -33.44
C THR A 12 32.16 13.30 -33.16
N VAL A 13 32.46 12.54 -34.21
CA VAL A 13 33.29 11.33 -34.09
C VAL A 13 34.74 11.82 -33.96
N ASP A 14 35.37 11.54 -32.83
CA ASP A 14 36.80 11.84 -32.63
C ASP A 14 37.61 10.85 -33.50
N GLU A 15 38.32 11.34 -34.51
CA GLU A 15 38.98 10.48 -35.51
C GLU A 15 40.22 9.75 -34.94
N GLU A 16 40.75 10.16 -33.78
CA GLU A 16 41.93 9.52 -33.16
C GLU A 16 41.59 8.38 -32.18
N LEU A 17 40.35 8.31 -31.69
CA LEU A 17 39.86 7.26 -30.78
C LEU A 17 38.38 7.05 -31.09
N SER A 18 37.97 5.84 -31.46
CA SER A 18 36.59 5.42 -31.80
C SER A 18 35.54 5.56 -30.66
N LYS A 19 35.54 6.69 -29.95
CA LYS A 19 34.66 7.04 -28.84
C LYS A 19 33.64 8.06 -29.33
N VAL A 20 32.37 7.67 -29.29
CA VAL A 20 31.25 8.59 -29.53
C VAL A 20 31.08 9.46 -28.28
N THR A 21 31.00 10.78 -28.44
CA THR A 21 30.84 11.74 -27.35
C THR A 21 29.42 12.32 -27.32
N SER A 22 29.02 12.86 -26.17
CA SER A 22 27.73 13.56 -26.03
C SER A 22 27.75 14.86 -26.84
N ALA A 23 26.59 15.34 -27.30
CA ALA A 23 26.53 16.61 -28.03
C ALA A 23 26.96 17.82 -27.15
N LEU A 24 26.67 17.76 -25.85
CA LEU A 24 27.22 18.67 -24.86
C LEU A 24 27.81 17.87 -23.69
N GLN A 25 29.12 18.02 -23.47
CA GLN A 25 29.84 17.47 -22.32
C GLN A 25 30.25 18.61 -21.39
N ILE A 26 29.86 18.53 -20.12
CA ILE A 26 30.18 19.53 -19.09
C ILE A 26 30.88 18.83 -17.93
N ASP A 27 32.12 19.25 -17.70
CA ASP A 27 32.93 18.89 -16.54
C ASP A 27 33.28 20.18 -15.77
N GLY A 28 33.09 20.20 -14.45
CA GLY A 28 33.33 21.39 -13.61
C GLY A 28 32.11 22.31 -13.47
N VAL A 29 32.26 23.63 -13.65
CA VAL A 29 31.17 24.60 -13.40
C VAL A 29 30.17 24.58 -14.56
N PRO A 30 28.90 24.18 -14.35
CA PRO A 30 27.92 24.17 -15.44
C PRO A 30 27.55 25.59 -15.89
N PRO A 31 27.49 25.86 -17.20
CA PRO A 31 26.94 27.11 -17.70
C PRO A 31 25.42 27.16 -17.45
N ARG A 32 24.85 28.38 -17.44
CA ARG A 32 23.40 28.55 -17.51
C ARG A 32 22.93 28.22 -18.92
N MET A 33 22.10 27.19 -19.06
CA MET A 33 21.54 26.77 -20.34
C MET A 33 20.15 27.35 -20.49
N LEU A 34 19.99 28.32 -21.39
CA LEU A 34 18.72 29.00 -21.65
C LEU A 34 18.41 28.93 -23.16
N GLY A 35 17.30 28.32 -23.54
CA GLY A 35 16.90 28.26 -24.96
C GLY A 35 17.77 27.31 -25.80
N LEU A 36 18.42 26.33 -25.18
CA LEU A 36 19.33 25.41 -25.86
C LEU A 36 18.55 24.36 -26.66
N ALA A 37 18.98 24.08 -27.90
CA ALA A 37 18.44 22.98 -28.72
C ALA A 37 19.54 21.94 -29.00
N VAL A 38 19.32 20.70 -28.52
CA VAL A 38 20.20 19.55 -28.76
C VAL A 38 19.41 18.46 -29.46
N LEU A 39 19.73 18.22 -30.73
CA LEU A 39 18.96 17.36 -31.62
C LEU A 39 19.85 16.34 -32.29
N TYR A 40 19.36 15.11 -32.47
CA TYR A 40 20.00 14.08 -33.32
C TYR A 40 21.44 13.70 -32.93
N SER A 41 21.79 13.76 -31.65
CA SER A 41 23.09 13.27 -31.18
C SER A 41 23.24 11.76 -31.43
N ALA A 42 24.41 11.35 -31.93
CA ALA A 42 24.75 9.93 -32.12
C ALA A 42 24.97 9.17 -30.79
N TYR A 43 24.99 9.89 -29.67
CA TYR A 43 25.07 9.36 -28.30
C TYR A 43 24.12 10.14 -27.39
N ASN A 44 24.57 10.59 -26.21
CA ASN A 44 23.75 11.40 -25.30
C ASN A 44 23.56 12.82 -25.85
N GLY A 45 22.43 13.45 -25.51
CA GLY A 45 22.21 14.87 -25.75
C GLY A 45 23.14 15.71 -24.87
N ILE A 46 22.90 15.69 -23.55
CA ILE A 46 23.68 16.46 -22.58
C ILE A 46 24.24 15.51 -21.51
N ASN A 47 25.53 15.61 -21.21
CA ASN A 47 26.20 14.89 -20.14
C ASN A 47 26.92 15.88 -19.21
N ILE A 48 26.53 15.86 -17.93
CA ILE A 48 27.12 16.68 -16.88
C ILE A 48 27.71 15.76 -15.82
N THR A 49 29.03 15.77 -15.67
CA THR A 49 29.74 14.88 -14.74
C THR A 49 30.53 15.70 -13.72
N ARG A 50 30.33 15.40 -12.42
CA ARG A 50 30.99 16.06 -11.28
C ARG A 50 30.89 17.60 -11.34
N PRO A 51 29.67 18.16 -11.41
CA PRO A 51 29.49 19.60 -11.45
C PRO A 51 29.92 20.26 -10.13
N SER A 52 30.72 21.32 -10.22
CA SER A 52 31.14 22.12 -9.05
C SER A 52 30.14 23.22 -8.65
N GLY A 53 29.01 23.32 -9.35
CA GLY A 53 27.96 24.30 -9.11
C GLY A 53 26.58 23.81 -9.53
N PRO A 54 25.52 24.63 -9.32
CA PRO A 54 24.15 24.27 -9.67
C PRO A 54 23.97 24.12 -11.18
N ILE A 55 23.09 23.21 -11.60
CA ILE A 55 22.74 23.00 -13.00
C ILE A 55 21.42 23.71 -13.26
N ASN A 56 21.39 24.63 -14.21
CA ASN A 56 20.17 25.36 -14.57
C ASN A 56 19.92 25.27 -16.07
N MET A 57 18.85 24.56 -16.43
CA MET A 57 18.34 24.38 -17.78
C MET A 57 16.92 24.96 -17.87
N GLN A 58 16.75 25.97 -18.71
CA GLN A 58 15.48 26.68 -18.90
C GLN A 58 15.15 26.79 -20.38
N ASN A 59 13.91 26.49 -20.76
CA ASN A 59 13.43 26.64 -22.14
C ASN A 59 14.23 25.80 -23.15
N CYS A 60 14.74 24.64 -22.76
CA CYS A 60 15.60 23.81 -23.61
C CYS A 60 14.80 22.73 -24.37
N THR A 61 15.27 22.35 -25.55
CA THR A 61 14.72 21.25 -26.35
C THR A 61 15.82 20.21 -26.59
N ILE A 62 15.63 19.00 -26.06
CA ILE A 62 16.59 17.89 -26.15
C ILE A 62 15.87 16.69 -26.76
N GLN A 63 16.07 16.44 -28.05
CA GLN A 63 15.28 15.47 -28.78
C GLN A 63 16.07 14.58 -29.73
N ASN A 64 15.51 13.41 -30.06
CA ASN A 64 16.02 12.52 -31.11
C ASN A 64 17.48 12.07 -30.89
N ASN A 65 17.96 12.02 -29.64
CA ASN A 65 19.33 11.57 -29.34
C ASN A 65 19.37 10.05 -29.16
N LYS A 66 20.42 9.39 -29.64
CA LYS A 66 20.50 7.91 -29.57
C LYS A 66 20.65 7.37 -28.15
N GLY A 67 21.28 8.15 -27.26
CA GLY A 67 21.53 7.82 -25.86
C GLY A 67 20.53 8.49 -24.91
N TYR A 68 21.02 8.91 -23.75
CA TYR A 68 20.23 9.69 -22.78
C TYR A 68 19.92 11.08 -23.33
N GLY A 69 18.74 11.62 -23.01
CA GLY A 69 18.46 13.03 -23.27
C GLY A 69 19.38 13.93 -22.43
N VAL A 70 19.21 13.84 -21.10
CA VAL A 70 20.04 14.55 -20.12
C VAL A 70 20.58 13.54 -19.10
N TYR A 71 21.90 13.45 -18.99
CA TYR A 71 22.58 12.68 -17.95
C TYR A 71 23.30 13.60 -16.99
N VAL A 72 23.02 13.45 -15.70
CA VAL A 72 23.64 14.22 -14.60
C VAL A 72 24.22 13.25 -13.59
N ASN A 73 25.50 13.43 -13.27
CA ASN A 73 26.16 12.73 -12.18
C ASN A 73 26.73 13.75 -11.19
N SER A 74 26.02 14.00 -10.07
CA SER A 74 26.27 15.14 -9.17
C SER A 74 26.38 14.75 -7.69
N SER A 75 27.39 15.31 -7.03
CA SER A 75 27.57 15.26 -5.58
C SER A 75 26.98 16.47 -4.85
N THR A 76 26.52 17.50 -5.57
CA THR A 76 26.09 18.79 -5.02
C THR A 76 24.58 19.02 -5.12
N GLY A 77 23.87 18.26 -5.97
CA GLY A 77 22.44 18.42 -6.20
C GLY A 77 22.13 19.64 -7.07
N LEU A 78 20.98 20.27 -6.82
CA LEU A 78 20.55 21.52 -7.44
C LEU A 78 20.48 21.47 -8.97
N ALA A 79 20.03 20.34 -9.53
CA ALA A 79 19.73 20.23 -10.95
C ALA A 79 18.30 20.70 -11.24
N LEU A 80 18.17 21.85 -11.89
CA LEU A 80 16.90 22.42 -12.34
C LEU A 80 16.75 22.23 -13.85
N ILE A 81 15.64 21.59 -14.24
CA ILE A 81 15.16 21.50 -15.62
C ILE A 81 13.75 22.10 -15.63
N GLU A 82 13.62 23.26 -16.25
CA GLU A 82 12.40 24.07 -16.22
C GLU A 82 11.95 24.40 -17.64
N ASN A 83 10.64 24.32 -17.87
CA ASN A 83 9.99 24.65 -19.14
C ASN A 83 10.70 24.02 -20.36
N SER A 84 11.12 22.76 -20.25
CA SER A 84 11.96 22.10 -21.24
C SER A 84 11.29 20.87 -21.83
N ILE A 85 11.70 20.49 -23.03
CA ILE A 85 11.21 19.32 -23.76
C ILE A 85 12.34 18.31 -23.88
N VAL A 86 12.14 17.10 -23.34
CA VAL A 86 13.07 15.98 -23.41
C VAL A 86 12.34 14.78 -24.00
N SER A 87 12.44 14.59 -25.32
CA SER A 87 11.63 13.58 -25.99
C SER A 87 12.34 12.80 -27.10
N GLU A 88 11.80 11.62 -27.45
CA GLU A 88 12.30 10.81 -28.58
C GLU A 88 13.78 10.40 -28.43
N ASN A 89 14.29 10.27 -27.20
CA ASN A 89 15.66 9.82 -26.96
C ASN A 89 15.72 8.30 -26.84
N GLY A 90 16.78 7.66 -27.31
CA GLY A 90 16.90 6.20 -27.37
C GLY A 90 17.06 5.51 -26.01
N ALA A 91 17.50 6.22 -24.97
CA ALA A 91 17.62 5.72 -23.60
C ALA A 91 16.69 6.48 -22.64
N ASP A 92 17.08 6.64 -21.36
CA ASP A 92 16.29 7.42 -20.40
C ASP A 92 16.22 8.91 -20.83
N GLY A 93 15.06 9.56 -20.66
CA GLY A 93 14.90 10.98 -20.97
C GLY A 93 15.81 11.83 -20.10
N ILE A 94 15.58 11.81 -18.79
CA ILE A 94 16.44 12.45 -17.78
C ILE A 94 16.97 11.38 -16.84
N LYS A 95 18.29 11.26 -16.74
CA LYS A 95 18.96 10.37 -15.79
C LYS A 95 19.81 11.19 -14.82
N TYR A 96 19.48 11.12 -13.54
CA TYR A 96 20.24 11.74 -12.45
C TYR A 96 20.82 10.67 -11.54
N VAL A 97 22.11 10.74 -11.29
CA VAL A 97 22.81 9.84 -10.37
C VAL A 97 23.50 10.70 -9.32
N HIS A 98 23.17 10.45 -8.05
CA HIS A 98 23.96 10.98 -6.96
C HIS A 98 25.17 10.08 -6.71
N HIS A 99 26.34 10.72 -6.54
CA HIS A 99 27.52 10.08 -5.99
C HIS A 99 28.01 10.90 -4.81
N ASP A 100 28.58 10.21 -3.82
CA ASP A 100 29.27 10.89 -2.73
C ASP A 100 30.54 11.53 -3.26
N ASP A 101 30.76 12.77 -2.85
CA ASP A 101 32.05 13.42 -3.03
C ASP A 101 32.99 12.92 -1.94
N ILE A 102 34.26 12.70 -2.29
CA ILE A 102 35.33 12.58 -1.30
C ILE A 102 35.94 13.98 -1.23
N PRO A 103 35.58 14.82 -0.25
CA PRO A 103 36.08 16.18 -0.22
C PRO A 103 37.57 16.12 0.08
N ASP A 104 38.41 16.50 -0.87
CA ASP A 104 39.81 16.77 -0.57
C ASP A 104 39.86 17.88 0.48
N ARG A 105 40.65 17.69 1.56
CA ARG A 105 40.87 18.74 2.59
C ARG A 105 41.47 20.03 1.99
N LYS A 106 41.88 19.99 0.72
CA LYS A 106 42.42 21.08 -0.09
C LYS A 106 41.77 21.07 -1.47
N ILE A 107 40.54 21.53 -1.58
CA ILE A 107 39.98 21.94 -2.88
C ILE A 107 40.26 23.43 -3.04
N ASP A 108 41.02 23.80 -4.08
CA ASP A 108 41.31 25.19 -4.42
C ASP A 108 40.00 26.01 -4.48
N GLY A 109 39.84 26.95 -3.54
CA GLY A 109 38.79 27.97 -3.57
C GLY A 109 37.53 27.73 -2.73
N ILE A 110 37.37 26.61 -2.01
CA ILE A 110 36.24 26.42 -1.06
C ILE A 110 36.79 26.28 0.37
N GLU A 111 36.55 27.30 1.20
CA GLU A 111 36.88 27.23 2.63
C GLU A 111 35.97 26.20 3.33
N VAL A 112 36.56 25.10 3.78
CA VAL A 112 35.89 24.11 4.64
C VAL A 112 36.16 24.50 6.09
N PHE A 113 35.10 24.81 6.83
CA PHE A 113 35.22 25.27 8.21
C PHE A 113 35.16 24.12 9.22
N ASP A 114 35.98 24.19 10.28
CA ASP A 114 35.85 23.27 11.42
C ASP A 114 34.58 23.61 12.22
N PHE A 115 33.69 22.63 12.36
CA PHE A 115 32.41 22.74 13.05
C PHE A 115 32.53 23.27 14.48
N CYS A 116 33.57 22.89 15.21
CA CYS A 116 33.71 23.30 16.60
C CYS A 116 34.16 24.76 16.74
N THR A 117 34.88 25.29 15.75
CA THR A 117 35.48 26.63 15.81
C THR A 117 34.77 27.66 14.96
N ILE A 118 33.92 27.25 14.00
CA ILE A 118 33.21 28.16 13.11
C ILE A 118 32.38 29.19 13.90
N PRO A 119 32.54 30.49 13.61
CA PRO A 119 31.70 31.54 14.21
C PRO A 119 30.30 31.53 13.56
N THR A 120 29.27 31.65 14.38
CA THR A 120 27.88 31.75 13.93
C THR A 120 27.42 33.21 14.00
N THR A 121 27.19 33.82 12.84
CA THR A 121 26.81 35.25 12.74
C THR A 121 25.57 35.44 11.88
N TYR A 122 24.87 36.56 12.08
CA TYR A 122 23.69 36.92 11.27
C TYR A 122 24.01 37.18 9.79
N SER A 123 25.28 37.43 9.44
CA SER A 123 25.73 37.76 8.08
C SER A 123 26.43 36.60 7.37
N GLN A 124 26.16 35.36 7.77
CA GLN A 124 26.73 34.18 7.10
C GLN A 124 26.26 34.08 5.64
N THR A 125 27.17 33.67 4.76
CA THR A 125 26.87 33.41 3.35
C THR A 125 26.76 31.90 3.15
N PHE A 126 25.64 31.44 2.58
CA PHE A 126 25.40 30.05 2.25
C PHE A 126 25.73 29.79 0.77
N PRO A 127 26.19 28.58 0.39
CA PRO A 127 26.35 27.38 1.23
C PRO A 127 27.58 27.45 2.14
N ILE A 128 27.49 26.81 3.32
CA ILE A 128 28.61 26.65 4.26
C ILE A 128 29.04 25.19 4.21
N SER A 129 30.31 24.92 3.88
CA SER A 129 30.90 23.59 3.98
C SER A 129 31.58 23.44 5.34
N ILE A 130 31.20 22.42 6.08
CA ILE A 130 31.54 22.20 7.48
C ILE A 130 32.18 20.82 7.60
N PHE A 131 33.19 20.71 8.43
CA PHE A 131 33.88 19.46 8.72
C PHE A 131 34.07 19.30 10.22
N VAL A 132 33.97 18.07 10.71
CA VAL A 132 34.31 17.71 12.08
C VAL A 132 35.09 16.40 12.11
N GLU A 133 36.20 16.36 12.83
CA GLU A 133 36.98 15.12 13.06
C GLU A 133 37.28 14.87 14.53
N GLN A 134 37.47 13.60 14.86
CA GLN A 134 38.08 13.13 16.10
C GLN A 134 39.19 12.13 15.73
N ASN A 135 40.34 12.26 16.40
CA ASN A 135 41.53 11.46 16.11
C ASN A 135 41.68 10.36 17.15
N GLN A 136 42.20 9.20 16.77
CA GLN A 136 42.42 8.04 17.66
C GLN A 136 43.32 8.33 18.89
N TYR A 137 44.09 9.41 18.85
CA TYR A 137 44.96 9.83 19.95
C TYR A 137 44.31 10.83 20.91
N ALA A 138 43.10 11.30 20.63
CA ALA A 138 42.39 12.28 21.46
C ALA A 138 41.90 11.59 22.76
N PRO A 139 42.41 11.98 23.94
CA PRO A 139 42.10 11.27 25.19
C PRO A 139 40.73 11.65 25.79
N LEU A 140 40.07 12.67 25.27
CA LEU A 140 38.82 13.22 25.78
C LEU A 140 37.69 13.07 24.76
N GLU A 141 36.46 13.02 25.28
CA GLU A 141 35.25 13.11 24.48
C GLU A 141 35.19 14.49 23.81
N LYS A 142 34.82 14.53 22.54
CA LYS A 142 34.68 15.78 21.79
C LYS A 142 33.20 16.11 21.65
N ASN A 143 32.77 17.17 22.32
CA ASN A 143 31.41 17.67 22.28
C ASN A 143 31.41 19.10 21.74
N CYS A 144 30.65 19.32 20.67
CA CYS A 144 30.55 20.62 20.00
C CYS A 144 29.10 20.89 19.60
N ASP A 145 28.65 22.12 19.82
CA ASP A 145 27.31 22.55 19.46
C ASP A 145 27.37 23.86 18.68
N LYS A 146 26.56 23.98 17.62
CA LYS A 146 26.43 25.21 16.84
C LYS A 146 24.99 25.48 16.46
N ASN A 147 24.62 26.76 16.55
CA ASN A 147 23.36 27.30 16.05
C ASN A 147 23.63 28.10 14.80
N PHE A 148 23.08 27.68 13.66
CA PHE A 148 23.11 28.45 12.42
C PHE A 148 21.76 29.10 12.16
N MET A 149 21.80 30.28 11.54
CA MET A 149 20.61 31.05 11.23
C MET A 149 20.69 31.65 9.84
N THR A 150 19.53 31.76 9.20
CA THR A 150 19.37 32.42 7.90
C THR A 150 18.30 33.51 7.99
N ARG A 151 18.06 34.18 6.86
CA ARG A 151 17.03 35.21 6.68
C ARG A 151 15.65 34.66 7.03
N GLU A 152 14.78 35.53 7.53
CA GLU A 152 13.40 35.17 7.80
C GLU A 152 12.69 34.69 6.52
N GLY A 153 11.85 33.67 6.64
CA GLY A 153 11.17 33.02 5.52
C GLY A 153 12.01 31.99 4.75
N HIS A 154 13.33 31.92 4.98
CA HIS A 154 14.15 30.83 4.49
C HIS A 154 14.20 29.69 5.52
N MET A 155 14.40 28.46 5.03
CA MET A 155 14.81 27.31 5.83
C MET A 155 16.28 26.98 5.60
N LEU A 156 16.82 26.10 6.44
CA LEU A 156 18.17 25.56 6.33
C LEU A 156 18.10 24.07 6.03
N THR A 157 18.84 23.63 5.01
CA THR A 157 18.99 22.20 4.68
C THR A 157 20.42 21.76 4.96
N LEU A 158 20.58 20.81 5.88
CA LEU A 158 21.84 20.15 6.19
C LEU A 158 21.99 18.91 5.31
N HIS A 159 23.04 18.88 4.51
CA HIS A 159 23.45 17.75 3.70
C HIS A 159 24.64 17.04 4.35
N PHE A 160 24.61 15.72 4.39
CA PHE A 160 25.74 14.89 4.79
C PHE A 160 26.48 14.51 3.51
N LEU A 161 27.70 15.02 3.35
CA LEU A 161 28.51 14.77 2.15
C LEU A 161 29.27 13.46 2.28
N GLN A 162 29.86 13.22 3.46
CA GLN A 162 30.62 12.01 3.75
C GLN A 162 30.71 11.81 5.27
N ILE A 163 30.60 10.56 5.72
CA ILE A 163 30.84 10.18 7.11
C ILE A 163 31.78 8.97 7.12
N GLU A 164 32.94 9.13 7.76
CA GLU A 164 33.96 8.10 7.93
C GLU A 164 34.13 7.78 9.41
N ALA A 165 34.28 6.50 9.72
CA ALA A 165 34.55 6.01 11.07
C ALA A 165 35.44 4.77 11.01
N GLU A 166 36.12 4.48 12.13
CA GLU A 166 36.91 3.25 12.29
C GLU A 166 36.06 1.99 12.08
N ALA A 167 36.63 1.00 11.39
CA ALA A 167 35.96 -0.25 11.09
C ALA A 167 35.92 -1.15 12.34
N GLY A 168 34.72 -1.61 12.72
CA GLY A 168 34.53 -2.63 13.76
C GLY A 168 33.91 -2.15 15.07
N ASP A 169 33.72 -0.84 15.25
CA ASP A 169 33.12 -0.28 16.47
C ASP A 169 31.68 0.20 16.21
N GLU A 170 30.72 -0.28 17.03
CA GLU A 170 29.34 0.17 16.95
C GLU A 170 29.21 1.54 17.66
N ASN A 171 28.85 2.57 16.88
CA ASN A 171 28.59 3.94 17.36
C ASN A 171 29.82 4.65 17.96
N VAL A 172 30.65 5.27 17.11
CA VAL A 172 31.85 6.02 17.54
C VAL A 172 31.57 7.48 17.95
N GLY A 173 30.36 7.98 17.65
CA GLY A 173 29.92 9.35 17.91
C GLY A 173 28.49 9.57 17.42
N GLU A 174 27.88 10.70 17.77
CA GLU A 174 26.51 11.05 17.38
C GLU A 174 26.43 12.46 16.78
N ILE A 175 25.56 12.63 15.78
CA ILE A 175 25.13 13.94 15.27
C ILE A 175 23.62 14.06 15.54
N ASN A 176 23.24 15.06 16.33
CA ASN A 176 21.85 15.40 16.60
C ASN A 176 21.52 16.75 15.97
N VAL A 177 20.39 16.82 15.27
CA VAL A 177 19.93 18.02 14.55
C VAL A 177 18.56 18.41 15.07
N TYR A 178 18.41 19.67 15.45
CA TYR A 178 17.21 20.23 16.04
C TYR A 178 16.67 21.38 15.19
N ASP A 179 15.36 21.43 15.03
CA ASP A 179 14.61 22.49 14.33
C ASP A 179 14.41 23.68 15.28
N GLY A 180 15.45 24.49 15.43
CA GLY A 180 15.45 25.61 16.36
C GLY A 180 16.84 26.13 16.69
N SER A 181 16.99 26.69 17.88
CA SER A 181 18.21 27.36 18.36
C SER A 181 18.94 26.63 19.48
N SER A 182 18.35 25.56 20.01
CA SER A 182 18.82 24.89 21.22
C SER A 182 18.49 23.40 21.22
N TYR A 183 19.09 22.68 22.18
CA TYR A 183 18.81 21.26 22.43
C TYR A 183 17.37 20.99 22.93
N GLY A 184 16.65 22.02 23.39
CA GLY A 184 15.27 21.92 23.86
C GLY A 184 14.23 21.98 22.73
N ASP A 185 14.66 22.32 21.51
CA ASP A 185 13.79 22.37 20.34
C ASP A 185 13.52 20.96 19.78
N ARG A 186 12.69 20.87 18.74
CA ARG A 186 12.31 19.58 18.15
C ARG A 186 13.51 18.91 17.48
N LEU A 187 13.91 17.73 17.97
CA LEU A 187 14.85 16.86 17.26
C LEU A 187 14.25 16.47 15.90
N ILE A 188 15.01 16.62 14.83
CA ILE A 188 14.62 16.28 13.45
C ILE A 188 15.52 15.22 12.80
N ALA A 189 16.72 15.00 13.36
CA ALA A 189 17.57 13.86 13.00
C ALA A 189 18.51 13.49 14.16
N SER A 190 18.77 12.19 14.30
CA SER A 190 19.76 11.60 15.19
C SER A 190 20.53 10.55 14.40
N ILE A 191 21.84 10.71 14.31
CA ILE A 191 22.72 9.87 13.50
C ILE A 191 23.78 9.29 14.41
N SER A 192 23.77 7.97 14.57
CA SER A 192 24.91 7.24 15.14
C SER A 192 25.96 7.05 14.06
N ILE A 193 27.15 7.60 14.27
CA ILE A 193 28.26 7.55 13.34
C ILE A 193 28.87 6.14 13.35
N ARG A 194 28.80 5.47 12.20
CA ARG A 194 29.46 4.19 11.89
C ARG A 194 29.97 4.22 10.46
N ASN A 195 30.94 3.36 10.14
CA ASN A 195 31.48 3.30 8.79
C ASN A 195 30.38 2.87 7.80
N GLY A 196 30.29 3.55 6.64
CA GLY A 196 29.24 3.28 5.65
C GLY A 196 27.85 3.79 6.02
N THR A 197 27.75 4.93 6.73
CA THR A 197 26.45 5.58 7.05
C THR A 197 26.09 6.64 6.03
N TRP A 198 24.89 6.56 5.43
CA TRP A 198 24.44 7.48 4.38
C TRP A 198 23.11 8.14 4.76
N PRO A 199 23.12 9.22 5.56
CA PRO A 199 21.87 9.84 6.02
C PRO A 199 21.19 10.69 4.95
N GLN A 200 19.85 10.71 5.00
CA GLN A 200 19.02 11.66 4.26
C GLN A 200 19.39 13.11 4.62
N SER A 201 19.25 14.06 3.70
CA SER A 201 19.38 15.48 3.99
C SER A 201 18.19 15.99 4.82
N VAL A 202 18.48 16.80 5.82
CA VAL A 202 17.52 17.26 6.84
C VAL A 202 17.24 18.74 6.66
N SER A 203 15.99 19.15 6.76
CA SER A 203 15.61 20.57 6.65
C SER A 203 14.81 21.04 7.85
N THR A 204 15.05 22.28 8.26
CA THR A 204 14.28 22.96 9.30
C THR A 204 12.94 23.43 8.78
N THR A 205 11.99 23.70 9.67
CA THR A 205 10.72 24.35 9.29
C THR A 205 10.82 25.88 9.31
N ARG A 206 11.85 26.40 9.97
CA ARG A 206 12.11 27.85 10.13
C ARG A 206 13.55 28.19 9.78
N ASN A 207 13.96 29.41 10.09
CA ASN A 207 15.24 29.99 9.70
C ASN A 207 16.42 29.66 10.64
N ARG A 208 16.30 28.67 11.53
CA ARG A 208 17.33 28.33 12.53
C ARG A 208 17.49 26.83 12.67
N ILE A 209 18.73 26.37 12.77
CA ILE A 209 19.10 24.97 12.97
C ILE A 209 20.12 24.88 14.10
N TYR A 210 19.93 23.94 15.02
CA TYR A 210 20.90 23.63 16.06
C TYR A 210 21.47 22.24 15.81
N ILE A 211 22.79 22.15 15.70
CA ILE A 211 23.51 20.90 15.42
C ILE A 211 24.38 20.61 16.64
N SER A 212 24.30 19.39 17.14
CA SER A 212 25.11 18.87 18.24
C SER A 212 25.91 17.69 17.74
N PHE A 213 27.20 17.68 18.06
CA PHE A 213 28.15 16.63 17.70
C PHE A 213 28.81 16.10 18.97
N SER A 214 28.84 14.78 19.12
CA SER A 214 29.60 14.09 20.16
C SER A 214 30.46 12.97 19.55
N ALA A 215 31.65 12.78 20.11
CA ALA A 215 32.56 11.69 19.71
C ALA A 215 33.25 11.09 20.92
N LYS A 216 33.30 9.75 20.97
CA LYS A 216 33.97 9.02 22.05
C LYS A 216 35.46 9.37 22.13
N PRO A 217 36.09 9.24 23.32
CA PRO A 217 37.55 9.32 23.44
C PRO A 217 38.24 8.27 22.56
N LYS A 218 39.38 8.62 21.98
CA LYS A 218 40.25 7.73 21.19
C LYS A 218 39.58 7.05 19.97
N SER A 219 38.46 7.58 19.48
CA SER A 219 37.86 7.09 18.24
C SER A 219 38.37 7.87 17.03
N ARG A 220 38.50 7.20 15.89
CA ARG A 220 38.75 7.87 14.60
C ARG A 220 37.42 8.05 13.86
N LEU A 221 37.02 9.31 13.65
CA LEU A 221 35.88 9.64 12.81
C LEU A 221 36.04 11.01 12.15
N ALA A 222 35.42 11.16 10.98
CA ALA A 222 35.32 12.41 10.25
C ALA A 222 33.93 12.53 9.62
N ALA A 223 33.33 13.71 9.68
CA ALA A 223 32.07 14.00 9.01
C ALA A 223 32.17 15.32 8.25
N PHE A 224 31.81 15.28 6.96
CA PHE A 224 31.70 16.42 6.09
C PHE A 224 30.22 16.73 5.85
N MET A 225 29.84 17.97 6.12
CA MET A 225 28.47 18.44 6.02
C MET A 225 28.42 19.72 5.21
N ARG A 226 27.28 19.98 4.57
CA ARG A 226 27.03 21.24 3.88
C ARG A 226 25.70 21.80 4.29
N LEU A 227 25.69 23.06 4.70
CA LEU A 227 24.48 23.78 5.07
C LEU A 227 24.09 24.71 3.92
N THR A 228 22.87 24.56 3.42
CA THR A 228 22.29 25.42 2.38
C THR A 228 21.10 26.19 2.93
N SER A 229 20.75 27.30 2.29
CA SER A 229 19.57 28.10 2.66
C SER A 229 18.70 28.38 1.44
N GLY A 230 17.39 28.25 1.58
CA GLY A 230 16.42 28.54 0.54
C GLY A 230 14.99 28.65 1.05
N TYR A 231 14.04 28.96 0.18
CA TYR A 231 12.61 29.01 0.49
C TYR A 231 11.97 27.62 0.65
N GLY A 232 12.65 26.59 0.16
CA GLY A 232 12.24 25.20 0.14
C GLY A 232 13.38 24.29 0.62
N LYS A 233 13.07 23.02 0.84
CA LYS A 233 14.11 22.00 1.00
C LYS A 233 14.98 21.99 -0.25
N SER A 234 16.30 21.93 -0.08
CA SER A 234 17.23 21.79 -1.20
C SER A 234 16.99 20.46 -1.94
N TYR A 235 16.92 20.49 -3.27
CA TYR A 235 16.64 19.32 -4.10
C TYR A 235 17.91 18.80 -4.79
N ASP A 236 17.89 17.51 -5.12
CA ASP A 236 18.88 16.89 -5.99
C ASP A 236 18.49 17.15 -7.46
N LEU A 237 17.23 16.86 -7.81
CA LEU A 237 16.66 17.09 -9.14
C LEU A 237 15.28 17.75 -9.02
N ASN A 238 15.07 18.84 -9.77
CA ASN A 238 13.79 19.50 -9.94
C ASN A 238 13.44 19.60 -11.43
N VAL A 239 12.36 18.94 -11.82
CA VAL A 239 11.78 18.96 -13.17
C VAL A 239 10.44 19.68 -13.08
N THR A 240 10.40 20.91 -13.57
CA THR A 240 9.22 21.78 -13.47
C THR A 240 8.74 22.18 -14.86
N GLN A 241 7.41 22.20 -15.07
CA GLN A 241 6.77 22.68 -16.29
C GLN A 241 7.31 22.04 -17.58
N SER A 242 7.75 20.79 -17.51
CA SER A 242 8.50 20.15 -18.59
C SER A 242 7.76 18.96 -19.20
N LEU A 243 8.10 18.64 -20.45
CA LEU A 243 7.61 17.47 -21.16
C LEU A 243 8.74 16.43 -21.26
N VAL A 244 8.51 15.24 -20.72
CA VAL A 244 9.43 14.09 -20.82
C VAL A 244 8.69 12.93 -21.45
N ALA A 245 8.82 12.77 -22.78
CA ALA A 245 7.95 11.87 -23.51
C ALA A 245 8.66 11.06 -24.60
N ASP A 246 8.08 9.92 -24.99
CA ASP A 246 8.51 9.14 -26.16
C ASP A 246 9.98 8.67 -26.10
N ASN A 247 10.55 8.53 -24.90
CA ASN A 247 11.91 8.05 -24.73
C ASN A 247 11.93 6.51 -24.70
N GLY A 248 12.92 5.89 -25.35
CA GLY A 248 13.07 4.43 -25.40
C GLY A 248 13.36 3.80 -24.04
N GLY A 249 13.92 4.56 -23.10
CA GLY A 249 14.14 4.18 -21.71
C GLY A 249 13.03 4.62 -20.76
N ARG A 250 13.41 4.97 -19.53
CA ARG A 250 12.53 5.59 -18.53
C ARG A 250 12.36 7.07 -18.84
N GLY A 251 11.29 7.70 -18.35
CA GLY A 251 11.14 9.15 -18.48
C GLY A 251 12.16 9.90 -17.63
N ILE A 252 11.97 9.85 -16.32
CA ILE A 252 12.88 10.43 -15.31
C ILE A 252 13.41 9.27 -14.46
N ALA A 253 14.71 9.01 -14.52
CA ALA A 253 15.39 8.03 -13.70
C ALA A 253 16.33 8.72 -12.71
N THR A 254 16.17 8.44 -11.42
CA THR A 254 17.05 8.95 -10.37
C THR A 254 17.63 7.82 -9.55
N GLU A 255 18.92 7.90 -9.24
CA GLU A 255 19.64 6.90 -8.46
C GLU A 255 20.33 7.56 -7.24
N ASN A 256 20.27 6.89 -6.09
CA ASN A 256 20.95 7.28 -4.83
C ASN A 256 20.55 8.65 -4.28
N LEU A 257 19.30 9.09 -4.48
CA LEU A 257 18.85 10.40 -3.99
C LEU A 257 19.06 10.53 -2.48
N ARG A 258 19.41 11.75 -2.05
CA ARG A 258 19.70 12.07 -0.65
C ARG A 258 18.83 13.19 -0.09
N SER A 259 18.27 14.06 -0.93
CA SER A 259 17.55 15.24 -0.48
C SER A 259 16.11 15.27 -0.97
N GLN A 260 15.90 15.62 -2.25
CA GLN A 260 14.57 15.69 -2.84
C GLN A 260 14.60 15.53 -4.37
N LEU A 261 13.63 14.76 -4.90
CA LEU A 261 13.17 14.83 -6.28
C LEU A 261 11.85 15.63 -6.31
N HIS A 262 11.80 16.68 -7.12
CA HIS A 262 10.59 17.45 -7.33
C HIS A 262 10.17 17.41 -8.80
N VAL A 263 8.96 16.92 -9.07
CA VAL A 263 8.32 16.94 -10.38
C VAL A 263 7.05 17.76 -10.26
N TYR A 264 7.01 18.91 -10.93
CA TYR A 264 5.91 19.87 -10.80
C TYR A 264 5.38 20.29 -12.16
N GLN A 265 4.06 20.34 -12.32
CA GLN A 265 3.40 20.79 -13.55
C GLN A 265 3.97 20.16 -14.84
N SER A 266 4.41 18.91 -14.77
CA SER A 266 5.15 18.25 -15.84
C SER A 266 4.35 17.08 -16.42
N SER A 267 4.62 16.74 -17.68
CA SER A 267 4.01 15.60 -18.36
C SER A 267 5.07 14.56 -18.67
N ILE A 268 4.88 13.35 -18.15
CA ILE A 268 5.78 12.21 -18.33
C ILE A 268 5.00 11.08 -19.00
N SER A 269 5.25 10.84 -20.28
CA SER A 269 4.39 9.94 -21.04
C SER A 269 5.07 9.12 -22.14
N ASN A 270 4.52 7.95 -22.44
CA ASN A 270 4.96 7.09 -23.54
C ASN A 270 6.45 6.72 -23.50
N ASN A 271 6.98 6.48 -22.29
CA ASN A 271 8.36 6.01 -22.13
C ASN A 271 8.41 4.47 -22.13
N GLY A 272 9.40 3.90 -22.81
CA GLY A 272 9.43 2.50 -23.25
C GLY A 272 10.01 1.47 -22.28
N HIS A 273 10.25 1.83 -21.02
CA HIS A 273 10.92 0.95 -20.05
C HIS A 273 10.16 0.86 -18.70
N VAL A 274 10.87 0.47 -17.62
CA VAL A 274 10.35 0.16 -16.28
C VAL A 274 9.34 1.17 -15.71
N SER A 275 9.53 2.47 -15.91
CA SER A 275 8.54 3.45 -15.46
C SER A 275 8.70 4.83 -16.12
N GLY A 276 7.65 5.65 -16.00
CA GLY A 276 7.70 7.07 -16.32
C GLY A 276 8.65 7.82 -15.37
N VAL A 277 8.41 7.72 -14.06
CA VAL A 277 9.32 8.23 -13.02
C VAL A 277 9.86 7.05 -12.22
N HIS A 278 11.18 6.92 -12.13
CA HIS A 278 11.86 5.83 -11.43
C HIS A 278 12.84 6.38 -10.40
N VAL A 279 12.63 6.05 -9.12
CA VAL A 279 13.55 6.36 -8.04
C VAL A 279 14.18 5.07 -7.50
N LEU A 280 15.51 4.97 -7.58
CA LEU A 280 16.29 3.78 -7.23
C LEU A 280 17.31 4.08 -6.13
N ARG A 281 17.21 3.38 -5.01
CA ARG A 281 18.11 3.52 -3.84
C ARG A 281 18.14 4.95 -3.27
N GLY A 282 18.82 5.11 -2.14
CA GLY A 282 18.91 6.40 -1.45
C GLY A 282 17.85 6.57 -0.36
N ALA A 283 17.85 7.75 0.25
CA ALA A 283 16.82 8.20 1.18
C ALA A 283 16.54 9.68 0.91
N ALA A 284 15.36 9.98 0.35
CA ALA A 284 15.04 11.33 -0.13
C ALA A 284 13.53 11.58 -0.17
N ASP A 285 13.15 12.85 -0.23
CA ASP A 285 11.74 13.20 -0.43
C ASP A 285 11.41 13.16 -1.92
N VAL A 286 10.26 12.58 -2.28
CA VAL A 286 9.81 12.47 -3.67
C VAL A 286 8.47 13.18 -3.79
N ASN A 287 8.48 14.34 -4.45
CA ASN A 287 7.29 15.15 -4.64
C ASN A 287 6.90 15.16 -6.12
N VAL A 288 5.74 14.59 -6.44
CA VAL A 288 5.15 14.65 -7.78
C VAL A 288 3.81 15.35 -7.66
N THR A 289 3.74 16.59 -8.13
CA THR A 289 2.56 17.45 -7.91
C THR A 289 2.10 18.14 -9.18
N GLU A 290 0.78 18.29 -9.34
CA GLU A 290 0.15 18.94 -10.51
C GLU A 290 0.63 18.36 -11.86
N SER A 291 1.00 17.08 -11.88
CA SER A 291 1.70 16.45 -13.00
C SER A 291 0.88 15.32 -13.61
N ARG A 292 1.19 14.99 -14.86
CA ARG A 292 0.56 13.87 -15.59
C ARG A 292 1.60 12.80 -15.86
N VAL A 293 1.34 11.58 -15.41
CA VAL A 293 2.19 10.41 -15.68
C VAL A 293 1.34 9.33 -16.36
N ALA A 294 1.52 9.15 -17.66
CA ALA A 294 0.59 8.35 -18.44
C ALA A 294 1.20 7.58 -19.61
N PHE A 295 0.55 6.48 -19.99
CA PHE A 295 0.92 5.70 -21.19
C PHE A 295 2.34 5.13 -21.16
N ASN A 296 2.95 4.95 -19.99
CA ASN A 296 4.28 4.35 -19.91
C ASN A 296 4.17 2.81 -20.01
N GLU A 297 5.16 2.18 -20.63
CA GLU A 297 5.21 0.73 -20.86
C GLU A 297 5.45 -0.07 -19.56
N GLY A 298 5.95 0.59 -18.52
CA GLY A 298 6.03 0.07 -17.17
C GLY A 298 5.11 0.82 -16.20
N ASP A 299 5.59 1.07 -14.99
CA ASP A 299 4.82 1.80 -13.99
C ASP A 299 4.70 3.29 -14.35
N GLY A 300 3.69 3.98 -13.83
CA GLY A 300 3.68 5.44 -13.85
C GLY A 300 4.85 5.96 -13.01
N ILE A 301 4.77 5.73 -11.71
CA ILE A 301 5.80 6.10 -10.74
C ILE A 301 6.24 4.84 -9.99
N ASN A 302 7.55 4.55 -10.00
CA ASN A 302 8.15 3.46 -9.24
C ASN A 302 9.23 4.02 -8.30
N ILE A 303 9.07 3.78 -7.01
CA ILE A 303 9.99 4.23 -5.96
C ILE A 303 10.48 3.01 -5.20
N THR A 304 11.75 2.67 -5.36
CA THR A 304 12.42 1.56 -4.67
C THR A 304 13.66 2.06 -3.95
N TYR A 305 13.55 2.42 -2.68
CA TYR A 305 14.66 3.02 -1.91
C TYR A 305 14.52 2.77 -0.39
N SER A 306 15.31 3.43 0.45
CA SER A 306 15.37 3.13 1.90
C SER A 306 14.35 3.88 2.72
N GLY A 307 13.93 5.07 2.30
CA GLY A 307 12.90 5.86 2.97
C GLY A 307 12.91 7.35 2.63
N GLY A 308 12.02 8.10 3.28
CA GLY A 308 11.77 9.52 3.02
C GLY A 308 10.26 9.82 2.91
N SER A 309 9.92 11.08 2.66
CA SER A 309 8.53 11.48 2.40
C SER A 309 8.20 11.35 0.91
N ARG A 310 7.08 10.71 0.56
CA ARG A 310 6.56 10.66 -0.80
C ARG A 310 5.24 11.40 -0.85
N ASN A 311 5.15 12.43 -1.66
CA ASN A 311 3.94 13.20 -1.87
C ASN A 311 3.55 13.19 -3.35
N ILE A 312 2.49 12.46 -3.65
CA ILE A 312 1.84 12.46 -4.95
C ILE A 312 0.52 13.22 -4.78
N SER A 313 0.43 14.43 -5.33
CA SER A 313 -0.79 15.22 -5.17
C SER A 313 -1.23 15.99 -6.40
N ARG A 314 -2.55 16.20 -6.53
CA ARG A 314 -3.17 16.93 -7.65
C ARG A 314 -2.71 16.44 -9.03
N SER A 315 -2.43 15.13 -9.14
CA SER A 315 -1.77 14.54 -10.32
C SER A 315 -2.67 13.50 -10.99
N PHE A 316 -2.29 13.11 -12.21
CA PHE A 316 -3.00 12.08 -12.99
C PHE A 316 -2.06 10.91 -13.27
N LEU A 317 -2.40 9.72 -12.77
CA LEU A 317 -1.67 8.48 -13.00
C LEU A 317 -2.54 7.54 -13.83
N SER A 318 -2.31 7.51 -15.15
CA SER A 318 -3.29 6.87 -16.04
C SER A 318 -2.71 6.05 -17.18
N SER A 319 -3.40 4.97 -17.53
CA SER A 319 -3.08 4.17 -18.72
C SER A 319 -1.64 3.67 -18.79
N ASN A 320 -0.98 3.47 -17.65
CA ASN A 320 0.31 2.80 -17.59
C ASN A 320 0.11 1.28 -17.64
N LYS A 321 1.02 0.55 -18.29
CA LYS A 321 0.93 -0.92 -18.39
C LYS A 321 1.29 -1.61 -17.07
N GLY A 322 2.12 -0.98 -16.24
CA GLY A 322 2.42 -1.41 -14.89
C GLY A 322 1.47 -0.81 -13.85
N PHE A 323 2.01 -0.54 -12.66
CA PHE A 323 1.33 0.14 -11.57
C PHE A 323 1.11 1.63 -11.88
N GLY A 324 0.09 2.25 -11.31
CA GLY A 324 -0.01 3.73 -11.34
C GLY A 324 1.10 4.36 -10.49
N LEU A 325 1.14 3.95 -9.22
CA LEU A 325 2.22 4.23 -8.26
C LEU A 325 2.61 2.93 -7.57
N SER A 326 3.90 2.63 -7.54
CA SER A 326 4.49 1.55 -6.74
C SER A 326 5.56 2.11 -5.81
N VAL A 327 5.41 1.84 -4.50
CA VAL A 327 6.39 2.18 -3.47
C VAL A 327 6.86 0.91 -2.80
N TRP A 328 8.18 0.69 -2.89
CA TRP A 328 8.92 -0.44 -2.36
C TRP A 328 10.01 0.07 -1.42
N LEU A 329 10.09 -0.50 -0.21
CA LEU A 329 11.21 -0.24 0.69
C LEU A 329 12.32 -1.28 0.57
N ASN A 330 13.53 -0.78 0.39
CA ASN A 330 14.74 -1.61 0.44
C ASN A 330 15.30 -1.62 1.86
N GLU A 331 14.89 -2.62 2.64
CA GLU A 331 15.29 -2.79 4.03
C GLU A 331 16.77 -3.19 4.19
N SER A 332 17.42 -3.71 3.15
CA SER A 332 18.83 -4.07 3.15
C SER A 332 19.77 -2.90 2.84
N SER A 333 19.24 -1.67 2.84
CA SER A 333 19.99 -0.51 2.44
C SER A 333 20.68 0.19 3.61
N ASP A 334 21.91 0.66 3.37
CA ASP A 334 22.70 1.43 4.35
C ASP A 334 22.32 2.92 4.46
N TYR A 335 21.37 3.39 3.65
CA TYR A 335 20.84 4.75 3.76
C TYR A 335 19.91 4.89 4.95
N ILE A 336 20.03 6.01 5.67
CA ILE A 336 19.23 6.31 6.86
C ILE A 336 18.18 7.36 6.53
N PRO A 337 16.89 6.99 6.41
CA PRO A 337 15.80 7.94 6.32
C PRO A 337 15.44 8.51 7.71
N PHE A 338 14.96 9.75 7.75
CA PHE A 338 14.42 10.37 8.97
C PHE A 338 12.91 10.52 8.96
N THR A 339 12.29 10.30 7.80
CA THR A 339 10.84 10.33 7.61
C THR A 339 10.41 9.11 6.81
N GLN A 340 9.22 8.61 7.09
CA GLN A 340 8.65 7.47 6.38
C GLN A 340 7.16 7.70 6.19
N GLU A 341 6.83 8.47 5.17
CA GLU A 341 5.47 8.91 4.89
C GLU A 341 5.17 8.76 3.40
N THR A 342 3.99 8.25 3.06
CA THR A 342 3.47 8.22 1.69
C THR A 342 2.09 8.86 1.67
N VAL A 343 1.95 9.94 0.91
CA VAL A 343 0.71 10.69 0.72
C VAL A 343 0.31 10.62 -0.74
N VAL A 344 -0.91 10.15 -0.99
CA VAL A 344 -1.62 10.24 -2.27
C VAL A 344 -2.86 11.09 -2.03
N HIS A 345 -2.86 12.32 -2.55
CA HIS A 345 -3.90 13.30 -2.23
C HIS A 345 -4.45 14.00 -3.48
N GLN A 346 -5.78 14.13 -3.61
CA GLN A 346 -6.40 14.81 -4.76
C GLN A 346 -5.89 14.29 -6.12
N THR A 347 -5.58 13.00 -6.20
CA THR A 347 -4.97 12.39 -7.38
C THR A 347 -6.00 11.53 -8.09
N GLU A 348 -5.98 11.55 -9.43
CA GLU A 348 -6.80 10.69 -10.25
C GLU A 348 -5.96 9.51 -10.78
N VAL A 349 -6.37 8.30 -10.42
CA VAL A 349 -5.70 7.05 -10.81
C VAL A 349 -6.69 6.20 -11.60
N PHE A 350 -6.42 5.96 -12.88
CA PHE A 350 -7.39 5.26 -13.73
C PHE A 350 -6.76 4.49 -14.88
N LYS A 351 -7.39 3.39 -15.29
CA LYS A 351 -7.03 2.58 -16.47
C LYS A 351 -5.58 2.08 -16.50
N ASN A 352 -4.89 2.01 -15.35
CA ASN A 352 -3.62 1.29 -15.27
C ASN A 352 -3.91 -0.22 -15.34
N GLN A 353 -3.05 -0.98 -16.02
CA GLN A 353 -3.25 -2.44 -16.13
C GLN A 353 -2.83 -3.17 -14.85
N GLY A 354 -1.81 -2.68 -14.15
CA GLY A 354 -1.42 -3.11 -12.81
C GLY A 354 -2.32 -2.53 -11.71
N VAL A 355 -1.89 -2.68 -10.45
CA VAL A 355 -2.57 -2.03 -9.30
C VAL A 355 -2.46 -0.51 -9.44
N GLY A 356 -3.52 0.21 -9.07
CA GLY A 356 -3.52 1.67 -9.14
C GLY A 356 -2.43 2.28 -8.25
N VAL A 357 -2.50 2.01 -6.95
CA VAL A 357 -1.53 2.43 -5.95
C VAL A 357 -1.13 1.22 -5.11
N LEU A 358 0.15 0.86 -5.17
CA LEU A 358 0.75 -0.19 -4.36
C LEU A 358 1.75 0.43 -3.38
N ILE A 359 1.59 0.06 -2.11
CA ILE A 359 2.36 0.62 -1.01
C ILE A 359 2.83 -0.54 -0.11
N GLY A 360 4.14 -0.82 -0.09
CA GLY A 360 4.71 -1.96 0.68
C GLY A 360 6.24 -2.06 0.66
N ASN A 361 6.87 -3.08 1.23
CA ASN A 361 6.63 -3.72 2.52
C ASN A 361 7.34 -2.89 3.62
N TYR A 362 6.63 -2.50 4.67
CA TYR A 362 7.15 -1.53 5.64
C TYR A 362 7.71 -2.11 6.93
N CYS A 363 8.84 -2.83 6.93
CA CYS A 363 9.41 -3.26 8.20
C CYS A 363 10.52 -2.36 8.70
N MET A 364 10.21 -1.56 9.72
CA MET A 364 11.22 -0.90 10.56
C MET A 364 11.35 -1.65 11.89
N GLU A 365 12.55 -2.14 12.17
CA GLU A 365 12.87 -2.77 13.45
C GLU A 365 12.59 -1.80 14.60
N ALA A 366 11.79 -2.21 15.59
CA ALA A 366 11.83 -1.55 16.89
C ALA A 366 13.12 -1.98 17.58
N LYS A 367 14.22 -1.25 17.32
CA LYS A 367 15.46 -1.46 18.07
C LYS A 367 15.22 -1.26 19.58
N PRO A 368 15.97 -1.97 20.45
CA PRO A 368 15.77 -1.96 21.89
C PRO A 368 15.80 -0.55 22.47
N LEU A 369 15.06 -0.35 23.56
CA LEU A 369 14.77 0.88 24.30
C LEU A 369 16.00 1.78 24.61
N ASN A 370 17.21 1.24 24.46
CA ASN A 370 18.49 1.87 24.79
C ASN A 370 19.16 2.52 23.56
N SER A 371 18.59 2.36 22.36
CA SER A 371 19.04 3.03 21.14
C SER A 371 18.35 4.39 21.02
N ARG A 372 19.11 5.49 21.07
CA ARG A 372 18.64 6.87 20.82
C ARG A 372 18.32 7.13 19.33
N THR A 373 17.85 6.10 18.63
CA THR A 373 17.45 6.20 17.23
C THR A 373 16.10 6.90 17.15
N PHE A 374 15.98 7.84 16.23
CA PHE A 374 14.79 8.64 15.99
C PHE A 374 13.54 7.75 15.82
N PRO A 375 12.48 7.90 16.65
CA PRO A 375 11.30 7.06 16.55
C PRO A 375 10.52 7.41 15.29
N MET A 376 10.66 6.58 14.26
CA MET A 376 9.98 6.74 12.99
C MET A 376 8.76 5.81 12.96
N SER A 377 7.57 6.38 12.78
CA SER A 377 6.36 5.63 12.43
C SER A 377 6.13 5.71 10.92
N VAL A 378 5.63 4.63 10.33
CA VAL A 378 5.25 4.60 8.92
C VAL A 378 3.89 5.26 8.80
N LYS A 379 3.75 6.27 7.96
CA LYS A 379 2.47 6.92 7.69
C LYS A 379 2.05 6.70 6.25
N VAL A 380 0.82 6.25 6.06
CA VAL A 380 0.22 6.07 4.75
C VAL A 380 -1.11 6.81 4.72
N ASN A 381 -1.21 7.81 3.85
CA ASN A 381 -2.42 8.61 3.68
C ASN A 381 -2.85 8.58 2.20
N VAL A 382 -4.00 7.98 1.94
CA VAL A 382 -4.67 8.03 0.64
C VAL A 382 -5.98 8.78 0.84
N SER A 383 -6.04 10.03 0.39
CA SER A 383 -7.21 10.88 0.65
C SER A 383 -7.67 11.71 -0.53
N SER A 384 -8.98 11.97 -0.56
CA SER A 384 -9.61 12.88 -1.53
C SER A 384 -9.28 12.54 -2.98
N SER A 385 -9.01 11.27 -3.29
CA SER A 385 -8.53 10.80 -4.58
C SER A 385 -9.60 9.97 -5.30
N SER A 386 -9.49 9.89 -6.63
CA SER A 386 -10.43 9.13 -7.47
C SER A 386 -9.73 7.96 -8.14
N PHE A 387 -10.33 6.78 -7.99
CA PHE A 387 -9.86 5.51 -8.55
C PHE A 387 -10.92 4.96 -9.49
N ASN A 388 -10.73 5.14 -10.79
CA ASN A 388 -11.75 4.90 -11.79
C ASN A 388 -11.31 3.87 -12.83
N ASN A 389 -12.15 2.87 -13.11
CA ASN A 389 -11.93 1.90 -14.19
C ASN A 389 -10.53 1.25 -14.12
N SER A 390 -10.05 0.93 -12.92
CA SER A 390 -8.80 0.18 -12.75
C SER A 390 -9.04 -1.27 -13.18
N LEU A 391 -8.12 -1.82 -13.98
CA LEU A 391 -8.22 -3.20 -14.47
C LEU A 391 -7.82 -4.22 -13.40
N ASN A 392 -7.15 -3.76 -12.35
CA ASN A 392 -6.73 -4.54 -11.19
C ASN A 392 -7.27 -3.88 -9.90
N THR A 393 -6.72 -4.24 -8.75
CA THR A 393 -7.00 -3.56 -7.48
C THR A 393 -6.65 -2.06 -7.57
N ALA A 394 -7.48 -1.18 -7.03
CA ALA A 394 -7.21 0.24 -7.04
C ALA A 394 -6.14 0.65 -6.02
N VAL A 395 -6.27 0.23 -4.76
CA VAL A 395 -5.28 0.49 -3.68
C VAL A 395 -4.94 -0.82 -2.98
N GLU A 396 -3.65 -1.13 -2.91
CA GLU A 396 -3.13 -2.30 -2.20
C GLU A 396 -2.05 -1.89 -1.19
N ILE A 397 -2.25 -2.29 0.06
CA ILE A 397 -1.35 -2.02 1.18
C ILE A 397 -0.72 -3.34 1.63
N TRP A 398 0.61 -3.42 1.59
CA TRP A 398 1.36 -4.54 2.15
C TRP A 398 1.97 -4.13 3.48
N THR A 399 1.46 -4.75 4.54
CA THR A 399 1.91 -4.44 5.91
C THR A 399 3.17 -5.22 6.29
N CYS A 400 3.76 -4.83 7.42
CA CYS A 400 4.94 -5.52 7.93
C CYS A 400 4.58 -6.80 8.69
N ARG A 401 5.31 -7.88 8.41
CA ARG A 401 5.13 -9.19 9.05
C ARG A 401 6.20 -9.52 10.10
N ARG A 402 7.11 -8.60 10.42
CA ARG A 402 8.15 -8.82 11.44
C ARG A 402 7.63 -8.56 12.84
N ASP A 403 8.06 -9.37 13.78
CA ASP A 403 7.83 -9.13 15.21
C ASP A 403 8.56 -7.86 15.67
N HIS A 404 8.07 -7.24 16.74
CA HIS A 404 8.60 -6.00 17.30
C HIS A 404 8.83 -4.90 16.25
N SER A 405 7.91 -4.74 15.29
CA SER A 405 7.95 -3.65 14.33
C SER A 405 7.11 -2.46 14.78
N LYS A 406 7.46 -1.26 14.33
CA LYS A 406 6.58 -0.09 14.52
C LYS A 406 5.30 -0.25 13.70
N LEU A 407 4.19 0.23 14.25
CA LEU A 407 2.89 0.21 13.56
C LEU A 407 2.91 1.11 12.34
N THR A 408 2.24 0.65 11.28
CA THR A 408 1.85 1.48 10.15
C THR A 408 0.58 2.24 10.49
N MET A 409 0.66 3.57 10.48
CA MET A 409 -0.48 4.47 10.64
C MET A 409 -1.15 4.67 9.27
N LEU A 410 -2.34 4.09 9.08
CA LEU A 410 -3.07 4.11 7.82
C LEU A 410 -4.27 5.07 7.90
N GLN A 411 -4.40 5.93 6.89
CA GLN A 411 -5.59 6.72 6.64
C GLN A 411 -6.01 6.53 5.17
N ILE A 412 -7.20 5.97 4.94
CA ILE A 412 -7.85 5.93 3.62
C ILE A 412 -9.18 6.67 3.74
N GLY A 413 -9.19 7.93 3.32
CA GLY A 413 -10.31 8.84 3.62
C GLY A 413 -10.85 9.59 2.41
N HIS A 414 -12.18 9.75 2.30
CA HIS A 414 -12.78 10.66 1.30
C HIS A 414 -12.45 10.31 -0.16
N ASN A 415 -12.25 9.02 -0.49
CA ASN A 415 -11.93 8.59 -1.85
C ASN A 415 -13.16 8.07 -2.60
N ILE A 416 -13.10 8.14 -3.93
CA ILE A 416 -14.13 7.59 -4.82
C ILE A 416 -13.53 6.43 -5.60
N PHE A 417 -13.96 5.21 -5.33
CA PHE A 417 -13.60 3.99 -6.04
C PHE A 417 -14.76 3.57 -6.94
N THR A 418 -14.63 3.75 -8.26
CA THR A 418 -15.73 3.47 -9.20
C THR A 418 -15.30 2.61 -10.39
N GLY A 419 -16.12 1.63 -10.76
CA GLY A 419 -15.93 0.87 -12.00
C GLY A 419 -14.69 -0.03 -12.03
N ASN A 420 -14.06 -0.32 -10.88
CA ASN A 420 -12.86 -1.15 -10.85
C ASN A 420 -13.20 -2.62 -11.09
N LEU A 421 -12.37 -3.30 -11.89
CA LEU A 421 -12.62 -4.69 -12.32
C LEU A 421 -12.44 -5.69 -11.16
N LYS A 422 -11.49 -5.43 -10.26
CA LYS A 422 -11.21 -6.27 -9.09
C LYS A 422 -11.69 -5.60 -7.79
N LEU A 423 -10.74 -5.17 -6.96
CA LEU A 423 -10.98 -4.64 -5.61
C LEU A 423 -10.75 -3.12 -5.57
N GLY A 424 -11.51 -2.42 -4.74
CA GLY A 424 -11.21 -1.02 -4.39
C GLY A 424 -9.99 -0.93 -3.49
N VAL A 425 -10.09 -1.53 -2.30
CA VAL A 425 -9.00 -1.55 -1.32
C VAL A 425 -8.70 -2.98 -0.91
N LYS A 426 -7.41 -3.33 -0.91
CA LYS A 426 -6.91 -4.62 -0.45
C LYS A 426 -5.83 -4.45 0.62
N ILE A 427 -6.02 -5.09 1.77
CA ILE A 427 -5.03 -5.21 2.86
C ILE A 427 -4.91 -6.69 3.21
N ASP A 428 -3.76 -7.30 2.91
CA ASP A 428 -3.55 -8.75 3.00
C ASP A 428 -2.05 -9.08 3.17
N PRO A 429 -1.60 -9.49 4.37
CA PRO A 429 -2.32 -9.52 5.63
C PRO A 429 -2.51 -8.10 6.23
N ALA A 430 -3.42 -7.99 7.18
CA ALA A 430 -3.65 -6.80 8.00
C ALA A 430 -3.03 -6.98 9.39
N VAL A 431 -1.72 -6.74 9.49
CA VAL A 431 -0.89 -6.88 10.71
C VAL A 431 0.10 -5.72 10.88
N ASN A 432 0.51 -5.42 12.12
CA ASN A 432 1.36 -4.26 12.47
C ASN A 432 0.78 -2.95 11.91
N ILE A 433 -0.53 -2.78 12.03
CA ILE A 433 -1.25 -1.67 11.42
C ILE A 433 -2.29 -1.08 12.37
N GLU A 434 -2.34 0.25 12.41
CA GLU A 434 -3.37 1.04 13.08
C GLU A 434 -3.95 2.02 12.06
N GLY A 435 -5.26 2.09 11.90
CA GLY A 435 -5.79 3.02 10.92
C GLY A 435 -7.29 3.08 10.72
N HIS A 436 -7.67 4.06 9.90
CA HIS A 436 -9.04 4.39 9.57
C HIS A 436 -9.29 4.31 8.06
N ILE A 437 -10.41 3.68 7.69
CA ILE A 437 -10.96 3.70 6.34
C ILE A 437 -12.32 4.37 6.44
N GLU A 438 -12.42 5.63 6.04
CA GLU A 438 -13.61 6.44 6.31
C GLU A 438 -14.06 7.36 5.17
N PHE A 439 -15.36 7.62 5.09
CA PHE A 439 -15.96 8.53 4.10
C PHE A 439 -15.63 8.17 2.64
N ASN A 440 -15.39 6.90 2.33
CA ASN A 440 -15.12 6.45 0.96
C ASN A 440 -16.40 5.96 0.27
N GLN A 441 -16.43 6.08 -1.06
CA GLN A 441 -17.48 5.54 -1.90
C GLN A 441 -16.93 4.39 -2.76
N PHE A 442 -17.51 3.21 -2.62
CA PHE A 442 -17.23 2.01 -3.43
C PHE A 442 -18.44 1.72 -4.30
N SER A 443 -18.33 2.00 -5.61
CA SER A 443 -19.44 1.83 -6.54
C SER A 443 -19.09 1.10 -7.83
N ARG A 444 -20.02 0.30 -8.34
CA ARG A 444 -19.90 -0.37 -9.65
C ARG A 444 -18.65 -1.24 -9.80
N HIS A 445 -18.13 -1.82 -8.72
CA HIS A 445 -17.06 -2.82 -8.79
C HIS A 445 -17.60 -4.12 -9.40
N LYS A 446 -16.73 -4.91 -10.05
CA LYS A 446 -17.11 -6.18 -10.69
C LYS A 446 -16.74 -7.43 -9.90
N TYR A 447 -15.92 -7.30 -8.86
CA TYR A 447 -15.53 -8.42 -8.01
C TYR A 447 -15.83 -8.15 -6.52
N GLY A 448 -15.35 -7.03 -5.99
CA GLY A 448 -15.72 -6.56 -4.65
C GLY A 448 -15.12 -5.21 -4.28
N GLY A 449 -15.61 -4.56 -3.22
CA GLY A 449 -15.19 -3.22 -2.82
C GLY A 449 -13.98 -3.22 -1.89
N LEU A 450 -14.16 -3.79 -0.70
CA LEU A 450 -13.16 -3.81 0.37
C LEU A 450 -12.75 -5.24 0.73
N PHE A 451 -11.45 -5.49 0.81
CA PHE A 451 -10.89 -6.78 1.21
C PHE A 451 -9.81 -6.60 2.28
N ILE A 452 -10.12 -7.06 3.49
CA ILE A 452 -9.18 -7.11 4.62
C ILE A 452 -9.17 -8.54 5.12
N ARG A 453 -8.06 -9.25 4.92
CA ARG A 453 -7.97 -10.69 5.24
C ARG A 453 -6.61 -11.06 5.79
N ASN A 454 -6.58 -11.87 6.84
CA ASN A 454 -5.42 -12.68 7.22
C ASN A 454 -5.68 -14.14 6.81
N LEU A 455 -4.73 -14.76 6.10
CA LEU A 455 -4.85 -16.17 5.72
C LEU A 455 -4.52 -17.07 6.94
N PRO A 456 -5.39 -18.04 7.30
CA PRO A 456 -5.16 -18.91 8.45
C PRO A 456 -3.94 -19.84 8.32
N GLU A 457 -3.47 -20.06 7.10
CA GLU A 457 -2.32 -20.92 6.79
C GLU A 457 -0.97 -20.21 7.02
N GLU A 458 -0.99 -18.89 7.26
CA GLU A 458 0.21 -18.12 7.53
C GLU A 458 0.58 -18.17 9.02
N GLU A 459 1.74 -18.76 9.32
CA GLU A 459 2.23 -18.93 10.69
C GLU A 459 2.51 -17.58 11.38
N ASN A 460 2.24 -17.52 12.69
CA ASN A 460 2.65 -16.45 13.62
C ASN A 460 2.06 -15.05 13.39
N LEU A 461 1.04 -14.88 12.54
CA LEU A 461 0.36 -13.58 12.40
C LEU A 461 -0.38 -13.15 13.68
N GLU A 462 -0.80 -14.11 14.52
CA GLU A 462 -1.62 -13.85 15.71
C GLU A 462 -0.96 -12.98 16.78
N VAL A 463 0.38 -12.96 16.82
CA VAL A 463 1.14 -12.15 17.79
C VAL A 463 1.17 -10.68 17.37
N LEU A 464 1.03 -10.41 16.06
CA LEU A 464 1.18 -9.09 15.49
C LEU A 464 -0.09 -8.24 15.72
N PRO A 465 0.04 -7.01 16.23
CA PRO A 465 -1.08 -6.15 16.57
C PRO A 465 -1.79 -5.56 15.34
N THR A 466 -3.11 -5.38 15.44
CA THR A 466 -3.95 -4.72 14.43
C THR A 466 -5.07 -3.95 15.12
N SER A 467 -5.26 -2.68 14.77
CA SER A 467 -6.46 -1.93 15.14
C SER A 467 -6.98 -1.15 13.93
N LEU A 468 -8.11 -1.59 13.39
CA LEU A 468 -8.69 -1.00 12.18
C LEU A 468 -10.14 -0.56 12.41
N ILE A 469 -10.46 0.66 12.00
CA ILE A 469 -11.82 1.18 12.03
C ILE A 469 -12.25 1.49 10.59
N VAL A 470 -13.35 0.87 10.16
CA VAL A 470 -13.97 1.10 8.86
C VAL A 470 -15.33 1.75 9.12
N ASN A 471 -15.43 3.06 8.90
CA ASN A 471 -16.63 3.81 9.24
C ASN A 471 -17.11 4.81 8.20
N ASP A 472 -18.41 5.05 8.19
CA ASP A 472 -19.03 6.09 7.36
C ASP A 472 -18.69 5.95 5.85
N ASN A 473 -18.51 4.71 5.36
CA ASN A 473 -18.30 4.43 3.93
C ASN A 473 -19.61 3.99 3.26
N GLU A 474 -19.70 4.20 1.95
CA GLU A 474 -20.82 3.78 1.11
C GLU A 474 -20.38 2.71 0.12
N PHE A 475 -21.11 1.60 0.07
CA PHE A 475 -20.92 0.50 -0.87
C PHE A 475 -22.22 0.29 -1.64
N PHE A 476 -22.24 0.63 -2.92
CA PHE A 476 -23.48 0.54 -3.71
C PHE A 476 -23.29 0.21 -5.18
N ASP A 477 -24.30 -0.40 -5.78
CA ASP A 477 -24.30 -0.83 -7.18
C ASP A 477 -23.08 -1.69 -7.54
N ASN A 478 -22.49 -2.40 -6.57
CA ASN A 478 -21.38 -3.32 -6.80
C ASN A 478 -21.90 -4.70 -7.22
N GLU A 479 -21.15 -5.34 -8.10
CA GLU A 479 -21.35 -6.72 -8.55
C GLU A 479 -20.18 -7.60 -8.07
N GLY A 480 -20.40 -8.91 -8.06
CA GLY A 480 -19.36 -9.89 -7.77
C GLY A 480 -19.71 -10.77 -6.56
N VAL A 481 -18.71 -11.07 -5.74
CA VAL A 481 -18.81 -12.07 -4.66
C VAL A 481 -19.01 -11.47 -3.27
N PHE A 482 -18.68 -10.20 -3.07
CA PHE A 482 -18.94 -9.45 -1.83
C PHE A 482 -18.81 -7.94 -2.07
N ALA A 483 -19.43 -7.11 -1.21
CA ALA A 483 -19.11 -5.69 -1.13
C ALA A 483 -17.92 -5.47 -0.18
N ALA A 484 -17.93 -6.11 0.98
CA ALA A 484 -16.85 -6.11 1.96
C ALA A 484 -16.55 -7.53 2.49
N SER A 485 -15.28 -7.92 2.47
CA SER A 485 -14.79 -9.18 3.07
C SER A 485 -13.80 -8.87 4.17
N LEU A 486 -14.14 -9.25 5.41
CA LEU A 486 -13.43 -8.87 6.63
C LEU A 486 -13.02 -10.11 7.43
N SER A 487 -11.73 -10.28 7.67
CA SER A 487 -11.19 -11.37 8.48
C SER A 487 -9.80 -11.01 8.98
N LEU A 488 -9.56 -11.17 10.27
CA LEU A 488 -8.23 -11.11 10.86
C LEU A 488 -7.81 -12.52 11.31
N SER A 489 -6.75 -12.62 12.12
CA SER A 489 -6.31 -13.89 12.68
C SER A 489 -7.26 -14.30 13.82
N PRO A 490 -7.97 -15.44 13.75
CA PRO A 490 -9.12 -15.70 14.62
C PRO A 490 -8.83 -15.83 16.12
N TYR A 491 -7.64 -16.26 16.49
CA TYR A 491 -7.27 -16.52 17.89
C TYR A 491 -6.36 -15.44 18.49
N SER A 492 -6.20 -14.30 17.81
CA SER A 492 -5.40 -13.18 18.31
C SER A 492 -6.18 -12.28 19.26
N GLY A 493 -5.62 -12.01 20.44
CA GLY A 493 -6.12 -11.01 21.38
C GLY A 493 -5.62 -9.59 21.13
N ASN A 494 -4.70 -9.39 20.16
CA ASN A 494 -4.07 -8.10 19.86
C ASN A 494 -4.58 -7.49 18.53
N GLN A 495 -5.59 -8.11 17.94
CA GLN A 495 -6.13 -7.75 16.63
C GLN A 495 -7.62 -7.43 16.77
N GLU A 496 -8.02 -6.27 16.27
CA GLU A 496 -9.41 -5.82 16.24
C GLU A 496 -9.73 -5.08 14.94
N LEU A 497 -10.95 -5.31 14.42
CA LEU A 497 -11.52 -4.55 13.30
C LEU A 497 -12.97 -4.20 13.59
N LEU A 498 -13.28 -2.90 13.64
CA LEU A 498 -14.63 -2.38 13.80
C LEU A 498 -15.18 -1.87 12.46
N PHE A 499 -16.23 -2.51 11.95
CA PHE A 499 -16.97 -2.08 10.77
C PHE A 499 -18.29 -1.44 11.21
N THR A 500 -18.37 -0.10 11.18
CA THR A 500 -19.50 0.63 11.78
C THR A 500 -19.97 1.85 10.99
N ARG A 501 -21.27 2.17 11.04
CA ARG A 501 -21.88 3.32 10.34
C ARG A 501 -21.68 3.32 8.82
N ASN A 502 -21.42 2.16 8.23
CA ASN A 502 -21.33 2.03 6.78
C ASN A 502 -22.72 1.79 6.19
N PHE A 503 -22.88 2.22 4.94
CA PHE A 503 -24.04 1.96 4.10
C PHE A 503 -23.66 0.94 3.04
N VAL A 504 -24.20 -0.27 3.12
CA VAL A 504 -23.98 -1.36 2.17
C VAL A 504 -25.33 -1.66 1.53
N HIS A 505 -25.64 -1.00 0.42
CA HIS A 505 -26.97 -1.09 -0.17
C HIS A 505 -26.97 -1.22 -1.69
N ARG A 506 -28.02 -1.81 -2.26
CA ARG A 506 -28.17 -1.96 -3.73
C ARG A 506 -26.98 -2.65 -4.40
N ASN A 507 -26.31 -3.57 -3.70
CA ASN A 507 -25.29 -4.43 -4.30
C ASN A 507 -25.92 -5.71 -4.83
N ARG A 508 -25.39 -6.22 -5.93
CA ARG A 508 -25.80 -7.47 -6.58
C ARG A 508 -24.70 -8.51 -6.41
N ILE A 509 -24.77 -9.23 -5.30
CA ILE A 509 -23.79 -10.24 -4.92
C ILE A 509 -24.32 -11.63 -5.29
N THR A 510 -23.50 -12.36 -6.05
CA THR A 510 -23.84 -13.66 -6.61
C THR A 510 -22.70 -14.64 -6.44
N GLU A 511 -23.03 -15.92 -6.25
CA GLU A 511 -22.02 -16.97 -6.17
C GLU A 511 -21.17 -17.03 -7.45
N PRO A 512 -19.86 -17.27 -7.33
CA PRO A 512 -19.01 -17.47 -8.48
C PRO A 512 -19.44 -18.75 -9.22
N PHE A 513 -19.30 -18.77 -10.55
CA PHE A 513 -19.68 -19.91 -11.42
C PHE A 513 -21.19 -20.21 -11.51
N SER A 514 -22.06 -19.25 -11.20
CA SER A 514 -23.52 -19.40 -11.25
C SER A 514 -24.16 -19.36 -12.66
N THR A 515 -23.38 -19.38 -13.75
CA THR A 515 -23.86 -19.15 -15.13
C THR A 515 -24.35 -20.39 -15.88
N PHE A 516 -24.31 -21.57 -15.26
CA PHE A 516 -24.79 -22.82 -15.85
C PHE A 516 -25.67 -23.53 -14.83
N ASP A 517 -26.56 -24.43 -15.26
CA ASP A 517 -27.55 -25.17 -14.45
C ASP A 517 -26.97 -25.93 -13.22
N ASP A 518 -25.66 -25.85 -13.00
CA ASP A 518 -24.88 -26.42 -11.90
C ASP A 518 -24.11 -25.33 -11.14
N SER A 519 -24.83 -24.38 -10.53
CA SER A 519 -24.25 -23.48 -9.54
C SER A 519 -23.71 -24.30 -8.37
N LEU A 520 -22.44 -24.09 -8.03
CA LEU A 520 -21.83 -24.72 -6.85
C LEU A 520 -22.57 -24.27 -5.59
N ILE A 521 -22.96 -25.24 -4.76
CA ILE A 521 -23.60 -24.96 -3.48
C ILE A 521 -22.53 -24.54 -2.47
N PRO A 522 -22.62 -23.34 -1.88
CA PRO A 522 -21.59 -22.85 -0.97
C PRO A 522 -21.49 -23.75 0.26
N ARG A 523 -20.26 -24.14 0.62
CA ARG A 523 -19.94 -24.92 1.84
C ARG A 523 -19.32 -24.04 2.91
N SER A 524 -18.10 -23.58 2.69
CA SER A 524 -17.35 -22.76 3.66
C SER A 524 -17.08 -21.33 3.19
N ARG A 525 -17.39 -21.01 1.93
CA ARG A 525 -17.29 -19.67 1.34
C ARG A 525 -18.58 -19.39 0.59
N VAL A 526 -19.31 -18.38 1.05
CA VAL A 526 -20.58 -17.92 0.49
C VAL A 526 -20.40 -16.51 -0.07
N ALA A 527 -21.11 -16.18 -1.14
CA ALA A 527 -21.23 -14.82 -1.65
C ALA A 527 -22.32 -14.07 -0.86
N ALA A 528 -21.93 -13.01 -0.16
CA ALA A 528 -22.81 -12.16 0.65
C ALA A 528 -22.34 -10.70 0.60
N ALA A 529 -23.25 -9.74 0.83
CA ALA A 529 -22.88 -8.32 0.81
C ALA A 529 -21.73 -8.01 1.78
N VAL A 530 -21.81 -8.52 3.01
CA VAL A 530 -20.73 -8.47 4.00
C VAL A 530 -20.32 -9.88 4.39
N VAL A 531 -19.02 -10.17 4.32
CA VAL A 531 -18.45 -11.45 4.72
C VAL A 531 -17.59 -11.26 5.97
N VAL A 532 -17.80 -12.11 6.98
CA VAL A 532 -17.06 -12.09 8.25
C VAL A 532 -16.34 -13.42 8.46
N GLY A 533 -15.02 -13.36 8.63
CA GLY A 533 -14.15 -14.54 8.68
C GLY A 533 -13.49 -14.82 10.04
N SER A 534 -13.65 -13.94 11.04
CA SER A 534 -13.01 -14.10 12.36
C SER A 534 -13.80 -13.40 13.48
N PRO A 535 -13.71 -13.86 14.74
CA PRO A 535 -14.48 -13.32 15.87
C PRO A 535 -14.00 -11.96 16.38
N ASN A 536 -12.78 -11.54 16.02
CA ASN A 536 -12.22 -10.22 16.31
C ASN A 536 -12.60 -9.14 15.28
N VAL A 537 -13.63 -9.41 14.47
CA VAL A 537 -14.25 -8.47 13.54
C VAL A 537 -15.66 -8.18 14.03
N ASP A 538 -15.93 -6.93 14.38
CA ASP A 538 -17.25 -6.47 14.81
C ASP A 538 -17.96 -5.73 13.67
N VAL A 539 -19.11 -6.27 13.23
CA VAL A 539 -20.01 -5.58 12.29
C VAL A 539 -21.14 -4.95 13.11
N PHE A 540 -21.04 -3.64 13.35
CA PHE A 540 -21.89 -2.96 14.34
C PHE A 540 -22.45 -1.64 13.83
N ARG A 541 -23.77 -1.40 13.94
CA ARG A 541 -24.39 -0.12 13.54
C ARG A 541 -24.19 0.25 12.07
N ASN A 542 -24.46 -0.68 11.16
CA ASN A 542 -24.45 -0.44 9.71
C ASN A 542 -25.86 -0.51 9.14
N ILE A 543 -26.03 0.07 7.94
CA ILE A 543 -27.21 -0.10 7.11
C ILE A 543 -26.87 -1.08 6.00
N ILE A 544 -27.42 -2.30 6.06
CA ILE A 544 -27.15 -3.37 5.11
C ILE A 544 -28.47 -3.79 4.44
N ASP A 545 -28.64 -3.44 3.17
CA ASP A 545 -29.90 -3.65 2.42
C ASP A 545 -29.65 -3.88 0.93
N ASN A 546 -29.57 -5.15 0.54
CA ASN A 546 -29.15 -5.58 -0.80
C ASN A 546 -30.15 -6.55 -1.40
N PRO A 547 -31.35 -6.08 -1.82
CA PRO A 547 -32.46 -6.95 -2.20
C PRO A 547 -32.14 -7.91 -3.37
N GLU A 548 -31.22 -7.53 -4.26
CA GLU A 548 -30.75 -8.38 -5.37
C GLU A 548 -29.72 -9.44 -4.97
N SER A 549 -29.19 -9.37 -3.75
CA SER A 549 -28.29 -10.37 -3.16
C SER A 549 -29.08 -11.40 -2.37
N LEU A 550 -28.62 -12.66 -2.41
CA LEU A 550 -29.24 -13.75 -1.65
C LEU A 550 -29.03 -13.58 -0.13
N TYR A 551 -27.83 -13.15 0.26
CA TYR A 551 -27.44 -12.98 1.65
C TYR A 551 -26.90 -11.58 1.92
N GLU A 552 -27.33 -10.97 3.02
CA GLU A 552 -26.77 -9.71 3.53
C GLU A 552 -25.43 -9.97 4.22
N VAL A 553 -25.37 -11.01 5.05
CA VAL A 553 -24.17 -11.35 5.82
C VAL A 553 -23.86 -12.84 5.77
N GLY A 554 -22.60 -13.17 5.54
CA GLY A 554 -22.10 -14.56 5.47
C GLY A 554 -20.91 -14.83 6.39
N SER A 555 -20.94 -15.98 7.08
CA SER A 555 -19.82 -16.48 7.88
C SER A 555 -18.83 -17.27 7.01
N HIS A 556 -17.55 -16.93 7.07
CA HIS A 556 -16.45 -17.68 6.44
C HIS A 556 -15.53 -18.36 7.48
N PHE A 557 -15.95 -18.39 8.75
CA PHE A 557 -15.17 -18.95 9.84
C PHE A 557 -15.64 -20.36 10.22
N ARG A 558 -14.74 -21.35 10.13
CA ARG A 558 -15.04 -22.78 10.34
C ARG A 558 -14.84 -23.22 11.79
N ASP A 559 -15.45 -22.50 12.72
CA ASP A 559 -15.48 -22.89 14.13
C ASP A 559 -16.87 -22.62 14.72
N GLN A 560 -17.68 -23.68 14.79
CA GLN A 560 -19.06 -23.62 15.29
C GLN A 560 -19.19 -23.24 16.78
N SER A 561 -18.09 -23.25 17.53
CA SER A 561 -18.07 -22.85 18.95
C SER A 561 -18.02 -21.32 19.12
N GLN A 562 -17.56 -20.62 18.09
CA GLN A 562 -17.36 -19.19 18.10
C GLN A 562 -18.59 -18.44 17.59
N VAL A 563 -18.68 -17.18 17.99
CA VAL A 563 -19.77 -16.27 17.64
C VAL A 563 -19.19 -15.06 16.92
N LEU A 564 -19.81 -14.69 15.80
CA LEU A 564 -19.48 -13.49 15.03
C LEU A 564 -20.51 -12.40 15.37
N ASN A 565 -20.02 -11.23 15.77
CA ASN A 565 -20.87 -10.12 16.18
C ASN A 565 -21.34 -9.31 14.97
N VAL A 566 -22.67 -9.32 14.76
CA VAL A 566 -23.35 -8.58 13.69
C VAL A 566 -24.54 -7.82 14.30
N THR A 567 -24.37 -7.31 15.52
CA THR A 567 -25.45 -6.65 16.26
C THR A 567 -25.62 -5.18 15.86
N TYR A 568 -26.81 -4.65 16.15
CA TYR A 568 -27.23 -3.28 15.88
C TYR A 568 -27.13 -2.88 14.41
N ASN A 569 -27.33 -3.79 13.46
CA ASN A 569 -27.39 -3.45 12.03
C ASN A 569 -28.85 -3.40 11.54
N TRP A 570 -29.13 -2.59 10.52
CA TRP A 570 -30.31 -2.78 9.67
C TRP A 570 -29.98 -3.86 8.64
N LEU A 571 -30.86 -4.86 8.49
CA LEU A 571 -30.61 -6.07 7.69
C LEU A 571 -31.73 -6.29 6.64
N GLY A 572 -32.23 -5.20 6.07
CA GLY A 572 -33.19 -5.18 4.96
C GLY A 572 -34.67 -5.34 5.32
N ASP A 573 -35.03 -5.88 6.49
CA ASP A 573 -36.42 -6.02 6.92
C ASP A 573 -36.58 -5.79 8.43
N ARG A 574 -37.81 -5.62 8.91
CA ARG A 574 -38.17 -5.55 10.33
C ARG A 574 -38.55 -6.92 10.90
N ASP A 575 -38.90 -7.86 10.03
CA ASP A 575 -39.28 -9.22 10.37
C ASP A 575 -38.04 -10.12 10.54
N GLU A 576 -37.88 -10.68 11.73
CA GLU A 576 -36.77 -11.56 12.08
C GLU A 576 -36.73 -12.83 11.19
N GLU A 577 -37.88 -13.37 10.77
CA GLU A 577 -37.92 -14.57 9.91
C GLU A 577 -37.24 -14.30 8.56
N LYS A 578 -37.53 -13.14 7.96
CA LYS A 578 -36.93 -12.73 6.69
C LYS A 578 -35.45 -12.42 6.82
N ILE A 579 -35.05 -11.72 7.90
CA ILE A 579 -33.63 -11.46 8.18
C ILE A 579 -32.87 -12.79 8.33
N HIS A 580 -33.41 -13.73 9.11
CA HIS A 580 -32.80 -15.05 9.31
C HIS A 580 -32.61 -15.82 8.00
N SER A 581 -33.50 -15.67 7.02
CA SER A 581 -33.36 -16.29 5.70
C SER A 581 -32.22 -15.70 4.86
N ARG A 582 -31.81 -14.45 5.13
CA ARG A 582 -30.77 -13.68 4.42
C ARG A 582 -29.43 -13.67 5.14
N ILE A 583 -29.26 -14.46 6.21
CA ILE A 583 -27.98 -14.66 6.91
C ILE A 583 -27.48 -16.09 6.65
N PHE A 584 -26.23 -16.21 6.18
CA PHE A 584 -25.59 -17.50 5.97
C PHE A 584 -24.59 -17.82 7.08
N HIS A 585 -24.91 -18.77 7.95
CA HIS A 585 -24.12 -19.08 9.14
C HIS A 585 -24.29 -20.56 9.56
N ARG A 586 -24.00 -20.88 10.83
CA ARG A 586 -24.10 -22.22 11.42
C ARG A 586 -25.41 -22.97 11.12
N SER A 587 -26.55 -22.27 11.02
CA SER A 587 -27.83 -22.92 10.71
C SER A 587 -27.92 -23.42 9.26
N ASN A 588 -27.10 -22.89 8.36
CA ASN A 588 -26.99 -23.35 6.98
C ASN A 588 -25.98 -24.50 6.86
N ARG A 589 -24.86 -24.38 7.60
CA ARG A 589 -23.69 -25.27 7.51
C ARG A 589 -23.14 -25.54 8.90
N TYR A 590 -23.07 -26.81 9.30
CA TYR A 590 -22.80 -27.17 10.70
C TYR A 590 -21.42 -26.74 11.22
N ASP A 591 -20.45 -26.54 10.33
CA ASP A 591 -19.05 -26.21 10.63
C ASP A 591 -18.81 -24.71 10.79
N LEU A 592 -19.74 -23.85 10.37
CA LEU A 592 -19.58 -22.40 10.42
C LEU A 592 -19.86 -21.82 11.81
N ALA A 593 -19.21 -20.70 12.12
CA ALA A 593 -19.49 -19.90 13.30
C ALA A 593 -20.90 -19.32 13.27
N ARG A 594 -21.49 -19.14 14.46
CA ARG A 594 -22.83 -18.55 14.60
C ARG A 594 -22.74 -17.04 14.46
N ILE A 595 -23.48 -16.46 13.53
CA ILE A 595 -23.72 -15.01 13.50
C ILE A 595 -24.74 -14.62 14.56
N GLN A 596 -24.39 -13.66 15.41
CA GLN A 596 -25.30 -13.01 16.36
C GLN A 596 -25.72 -11.65 15.80
N PHE A 597 -26.98 -11.54 15.39
CA PHE A 597 -27.52 -10.32 14.79
C PHE A 597 -28.54 -9.58 15.66
N ILE A 598 -28.94 -10.15 16.80
CA ILE A 598 -29.86 -9.53 17.77
C ILE A 598 -29.03 -8.92 18.91
N PRO A 599 -29.22 -7.64 19.28
CA PRO A 599 -30.25 -6.72 18.77
C PRO A 599 -30.02 -6.25 17.33
N PHE A 600 -31.08 -5.87 16.58
CA PHE A 600 -30.96 -5.25 15.25
C PHE A 600 -31.76 -3.94 15.15
N LEU A 601 -31.39 -3.05 14.21
CA LEU A 601 -32.03 -1.74 14.01
C LEU A 601 -33.38 -1.89 13.30
N LEU A 602 -34.33 -1.01 13.65
CA LEU A 602 -35.62 -0.89 12.92
C LEU A 602 -35.67 0.27 11.92
N HIS A 603 -34.59 1.07 11.88
CA HIS A 603 -34.48 2.26 11.03
C HIS A 603 -33.53 1.99 9.87
N GLU A 604 -34.03 2.15 8.65
CA GLU A 604 -33.33 1.78 7.41
C GLU A 604 -32.23 2.76 6.97
N SER A 605 -32.21 3.99 7.49
CA SER A 605 -31.27 5.03 7.02
C SER A 605 -30.45 5.72 8.12
N ASN A 606 -30.64 5.35 9.39
CA ASN A 606 -29.97 6.01 10.50
C ASN A 606 -29.23 4.97 11.37
N PRO A 607 -27.93 4.74 11.13
CA PRO A 607 -27.14 3.79 11.91
C PRO A 607 -26.98 4.20 13.39
N ALA A 608 -27.23 5.46 13.74
CA ALA A 608 -27.18 5.96 15.11
C ALA A 608 -28.52 5.87 15.85
N SER A 609 -29.57 5.32 15.22
CA SER A 609 -30.89 5.18 15.84
C SER A 609 -30.84 4.33 17.12
N GLY A 610 -31.59 4.76 18.14
CA GLY A 610 -31.77 3.99 19.38
C GLY A 610 -32.88 2.94 19.30
N THR A 611 -33.63 2.88 18.20
CA THR A 611 -34.78 1.98 18.06
C THR A 611 -34.35 0.61 17.56
N THR A 612 -34.38 -0.39 18.45
CA THR A 612 -33.93 -1.76 18.17
C THR A 612 -34.89 -2.83 18.67
N ILE A 613 -34.83 -4.01 18.06
CA ILE A 613 -35.38 -5.24 18.64
C ILE A 613 -34.26 -5.95 19.39
N SER A 614 -34.44 -6.14 20.70
CA SER A 614 -33.42 -6.76 21.57
C SER A 614 -33.77 -8.18 22.02
N GLN A 615 -34.96 -8.66 21.67
CA GLN A 615 -35.45 -10.00 22.01
C GLN A 615 -35.81 -10.73 20.72
N SER A 616 -35.43 -12.01 20.63
CA SER A 616 -35.83 -12.88 19.53
C SER A 616 -37.32 -13.25 19.68
N MET A 617 -38.07 -13.06 18.61
CA MET A 617 -39.48 -13.42 18.46
C MET A 617 -39.68 -14.57 17.47
N TYR A 618 -38.64 -14.94 16.71
CA TYR A 618 -38.69 -16.01 15.73
C TYR A 618 -37.87 -17.23 16.17
N VAL A 619 -38.46 -18.41 16.06
CA VAL A 619 -37.79 -19.69 16.31
C VAL A 619 -37.68 -20.45 14.99
N PRO A 620 -36.46 -20.64 14.45
CA PRO A 620 -36.26 -21.40 13.23
C PRO A 620 -36.84 -22.81 13.32
N ARG A 621 -37.60 -23.22 12.30
CA ARG A 621 -38.20 -24.56 12.23
C ARG A 621 -37.33 -25.47 11.36
N PHE A 622 -37.05 -26.67 11.87
CA PHE A 622 -36.31 -27.71 11.14
C PHE A 622 -37.07 -28.23 9.90
N SER A 623 -38.41 -28.28 9.98
CA SER A 623 -39.29 -28.74 8.91
C SER A 623 -40.48 -27.80 8.79
N ILE A 624 -40.77 -27.36 7.57
CA ILE A 624 -41.95 -26.54 7.27
C ILE A 624 -43.06 -27.47 6.79
N PRO A 625 -44.19 -27.59 7.50
CA PRO A 625 -45.27 -28.49 7.11
C PRO A 625 -45.75 -28.24 5.68
N GLY A 626 -45.86 -29.30 4.88
CA GLY A 626 -46.33 -29.24 3.49
C GLY A 626 -45.30 -28.74 2.46
N SER A 627 -44.10 -28.32 2.87
CA SER A 627 -43.05 -27.84 1.95
C SER A 627 -42.21 -28.95 1.32
N GLY A 628 -42.12 -30.11 1.97
CA GLY A 628 -41.15 -31.15 1.61
C GLY A 628 -39.69 -30.71 1.76
N ARG A 629 -39.39 -29.68 2.55
CA ARG A 629 -38.04 -29.14 2.75
C ARG A 629 -37.65 -29.21 4.23
N VAL A 630 -36.40 -29.62 4.48
CA VAL A 630 -35.85 -29.78 5.83
C VAL A 630 -34.40 -29.28 5.90
N GLY A 631 -33.92 -29.02 7.11
CA GLY A 631 -32.52 -28.70 7.37
C GLY A 631 -32.33 -27.72 8.52
N GLY A 632 -31.08 -27.54 8.93
CA GLY A 632 -30.68 -26.64 10.00
C GLY A 632 -30.55 -27.32 11.36
N GLU A 633 -30.62 -26.52 12.42
CA GLU A 633 -30.34 -26.96 13.80
C GLU A 633 -31.53 -27.71 14.41
N VAL A 634 -31.25 -28.85 15.04
CA VAL A 634 -32.20 -29.63 15.84
C VAL A 634 -31.75 -29.56 17.30
N ASP A 635 -32.28 -28.57 18.03
CA ASP A 635 -31.98 -28.34 19.47
C ASP A 635 -32.95 -29.08 20.41
N GLY A 636 -34.13 -29.47 19.91
CA GLY A 636 -35.17 -30.16 20.68
C GLY A 636 -35.53 -31.53 20.09
N VAL A 637 -36.79 -31.93 20.24
CA VAL A 637 -37.31 -33.16 19.64
C VAL A 637 -38.00 -32.84 18.32
N GLN A 638 -37.52 -33.43 17.24
CA GLN A 638 -38.09 -33.33 15.91
C GLN A 638 -38.38 -34.73 15.35
N ALA A 639 -39.46 -34.88 14.60
CA ALA A 639 -39.82 -36.14 13.96
C ALA A 639 -40.27 -35.91 12.51
N LEU A 640 -39.75 -36.70 11.57
CA LEU A 640 -40.17 -36.71 10.17
C LEU A 640 -41.08 -37.91 9.92
N THR A 641 -42.25 -37.65 9.35
CA THR A 641 -43.23 -38.67 8.94
C THR A 641 -42.92 -39.21 7.54
N ALA A 642 -43.60 -40.27 7.11
CA ALA A 642 -43.45 -40.80 5.75
C ALA A 642 -43.61 -39.69 4.68
N GLY A 643 -42.68 -39.61 3.74
CA GLY A 643 -42.62 -38.54 2.76
C GLY A 643 -41.22 -38.34 2.19
N GLU A 644 -41.16 -37.60 1.08
CA GLU A 644 -39.92 -37.19 0.44
C GLU A 644 -39.56 -35.77 0.88
N TYR A 645 -38.32 -35.59 1.34
CA TYR A 645 -37.81 -34.32 1.86
C TYR A 645 -36.49 -33.94 1.20
N LEU A 646 -36.42 -32.73 0.64
CA LEU A 646 -35.19 -32.12 0.17
C LEU A 646 -34.46 -31.45 1.34
N VAL A 647 -33.18 -31.77 1.49
CA VAL A 647 -32.32 -31.21 2.53
C VAL A 647 -31.64 -29.94 2.00
N GLU A 648 -32.15 -28.75 2.36
CA GLU A 648 -31.64 -27.47 1.84
C GLU A 648 -30.46 -26.90 2.67
N LYS A 649 -30.37 -27.31 3.94
CA LYS A 649 -29.33 -26.90 4.89
C LYS A 649 -28.80 -28.13 5.60
N ASP A 650 -27.57 -28.06 6.09
CA ASP A 650 -27.00 -29.16 6.86
C ASP A 650 -27.92 -29.49 8.04
N ILE A 651 -28.19 -30.77 8.25
CA ILE A 651 -28.93 -31.24 9.42
C ILE A 651 -27.95 -31.29 10.58
N ASN A 652 -28.08 -30.39 11.55
CA ASN A 652 -27.20 -30.31 12.71
C ASN A 652 -27.95 -30.69 13.98
N ILE A 653 -27.84 -31.95 14.40
CA ILE A 653 -28.45 -32.43 15.65
C ILE A 653 -27.54 -32.05 16.80
N ARG A 654 -27.94 -31.02 17.55
CA ARG A 654 -27.14 -30.42 18.62
C ARG A 654 -27.15 -31.30 19.87
N PRO A 655 -26.20 -31.13 20.81
CA PRO A 655 -26.22 -31.85 22.08
C PRO A 655 -27.56 -31.63 22.80
N GLY A 656 -28.25 -32.73 23.16
CA GLY A 656 -29.60 -32.68 23.75
C GLY A 656 -30.77 -32.76 22.74
N GLY A 657 -30.50 -32.52 21.45
CA GLY A 657 -31.48 -32.66 20.38
C GLY A 657 -31.72 -34.13 19.99
N ARG A 658 -32.95 -34.43 19.54
CA ARG A 658 -33.37 -35.75 19.04
C ARG A 658 -34.13 -35.64 17.73
N LEU A 659 -33.60 -36.23 16.66
CA LEU A 659 -34.30 -36.38 15.38
C LEU A 659 -34.80 -37.81 15.23
N THR A 660 -36.11 -37.99 15.02
CA THR A 660 -36.74 -39.30 14.77
C THR A 660 -37.19 -39.39 13.31
N LEU A 661 -36.74 -40.40 12.58
CA LEU A 661 -37.18 -40.71 11.22
C LEU A 661 -38.14 -41.90 11.27
N HIS A 662 -39.40 -41.70 10.85
CA HIS A 662 -40.40 -42.77 10.80
C HIS A 662 -40.27 -43.62 9.52
N PRO A 663 -40.93 -44.80 9.44
CA PRO A 663 -40.91 -45.62 8.22
C PRO A 663 -41.39 -44.82 7.00
N GLY A 664 -40.72 -44.98 5.86
CA GLY A 664 -41.07 -44.32 4.60
C GLY A 664 -40.56 -42.87 4.44
N VAL A 665 -39.64 -42.41 5.30
CA VAL A 665 -38.95 -41.13 5.10
C VAL A 665 -37.88 -41.28 4.02
N LYS A 666 -37.85 -40.37 3.04
CA LYS A 666 -36.78 -40.24 2.05
C LYS A 666 -36.13 -38.87 2.18
N LEU A 667 -34.86 -38.80 2.53
CA LEU A 667 -34.07 -37.56 2.55
C LEU A 667 -33.20 -37.47 1.29
N ILE A 668 -33.31 -36.35 0.59
CA ILE A 668 -32.56 -36.07 -0.64
C ILE A 668 -31.53 -34.98 -0.34
N PHE A 669 -30.24 -35.32 -0.42
CA PHE A 669 -29.12 -34.42 -0.15
C PHE A 669 -28.53 -33.87 -1.45
N PRO A 670 -28.60 -32.57 -1.70
CA PRO A 670 -27.80 -31.92 -2.73
C PRO A 670 -26.29 -32.05 -2.46
N PRO A 671 -25.44 -31.86 -3.49
CA PRO A 671 -23.99 -31.79 -3.29
C PRO A 671 -23.61 -30.78 -2.20
N SER A 672 -22.56 -31.09 -1.44
CA SER A 672 -22.02 -30.21 -0.37
C SER A 672 -22.96 -29.97 0.82
N ILE A 673 -24.08 -30.68 0.93
CA ILE A 673 -24.98 -30.66 2.08
C ILE A 673 -24.89 -32.00 2.82
N GLY A 674 -24.86 -31.94 4.16
CA GLY A 674 -24.69 -33.12 4.99
C GLY A 674 -25.54 -33.15 6.26
N MET A 675 -25.26 -34.15 7.09
CA MET A 675 -25.83 -34.28 8.43
C MET A 675 -24.70 -34.44 9.44
N MET A 676 -24.75 -33.67 10.52
CA MET A 676 -23.89 -33.79 11.70
C MET A 676 -24.76 -34.19 12.89
N VAL A 677 -24.38 -35.26 13.57
CA VAL A 677 -25.12 -35.81 14.72
C VAL A 677 -24.26 -35.72 15.98
N ALA A 678 -24.45 -34.65 16.77
CA ALA A 678 -23.87 -34.51 18.10
C ALA A 678 -24.85 -34.91 19.22
N GLY A 679 -26.16 -34.93 18.93
CA GLY A 679 -27.22 -35.42 19.81
C GLY A 679 -27.65 -36.86 19.49
N TYR A 680 -28.96 -37.08 19.35
CA TYR A 680 -29.53 -38.42 19.12
C TYR A 680 -30.32 -38.50 17.80
N LEU A 681 -30.00 -39.49 16.96
CA LEU A 681 -30.74 -39.81 15.73
C LEU A 681 -31.41 -41.17 15.89
N GLU A 682 -32.73 -41.23 15.74
CA GLU A 682 -33.53 -42.45 15.84
C GLU A 682 -34.19 -42.78 14.49
N ALA A 683 -33.73 -43.80 13.79
CA ALA A 683 -34.30 -44.24 12.52
C ALA A 683 -35.17 -45.50 12.72
N LYS A 684 -36.50 -45.35 12.61
CA LYS A 684 -37.49 -46.42 12.79
C LYS A 684 -37.91 -47.03 11.45
N GLY A 685 -37.00 -47.63 10.70
CA GLY A 685 -37.31 -48.26 9.40
C GLY A 685 -38.18 -49.52 9.54
N ARG A 686 -39.07 -49.79 8.57
CA ARG A 686 -39.86 -51.04 8.53
C ARG A 686 -40.19 -51.41 7.08
N SER A 687 -39.63 -52.51 6.57
CA SER A 687 -39.96 -53.02 5.23
C SER A 687 -41.48 -53.25 5.06
N PRO A 688 -42.09 -52.84 3.93
CA PRO A 688 -41.47 -52.27 2.72
C PRO A 688 -41.19 -50.75 2.79
N ASN A 689 -41.54 -50.07 3.88
CA ASN A 689 -41.38 -48.63 4.10
C ASN A 689 -40.03 -48.30 4.75
N ASP A 690 -38.95 -48.61 4.03
CA ASP A 690 -37.60 -48.32 4.49
C ASP A 690 -37.32 -46.81 4.53
N ILE A 691 -36.34 -46.41 5.34
CA ILE A 691 -35.84 -45.02 5.36
C ILE A 691 -34.74 -44.92 4.33
N ASN A 692 -34.87 -43.96 3.40
CA ASN A 692 -33.93 -43.81 2.31
C ASN A 692 -33.17 -42.48 2.39
N LEU A 693 -31.84 -42.52 2.37
CA LEU A 693 -30.98 -41.34 2.33
C LEU A 693 -30.26 -41.35 0.99
N THR A 694 -30.61 -40.42 0.11
CA THR A 694 -30.14 -40.43 -1.29
C THR A 694 -29.52 -39.09 -1.66
N LEU A 695 -28.56 -39.13 -2.59
CA LEU A 695 -28.07 -37.91 -3.22
C LEU A 695 -29.10 -37.37 -4.21
N ASN A 696 -29.16 -36.05 -4.37
CA ASN A 696 -29.87 -35.41 -5.46
C ASN A 696 -29.07 -35.60 -6.76
N VAL A 697 -29.09 -36.80 -7.31
CA VAL A 697 -28.47 -37.09 -8.61
C VAL A 697 -29.47 -36.61 -9.66
N LYS A 698 -29.17 -35.49 -10.33
CA LYS A 698 -29.74 -35.28 -11.67
C LYS A 698 -29.16 -36.40 -12.53
N GLU A 699 -29.99 -37.26 -13.11
CA GLU A 699 -29.51 -38.26 -14.07
C GLU A 699 -28.85 -37.51 -15.25
N GLU A 700 -27.53 -37.41 -15.23
CA GLU A 700 -26.76 -36.96 -16.38
C GLU A 700 -26.82 -38.05 -17.45
N ASN A 701 -27.73 -37.90 -18.41
CA ASN A 701 -27.72 -38.65 -19.67
C ASN A 701 -26.57 -38.17 -20.60
N ASN A 702 -25.35 -37.99 -20.09
CA ASN A 702 -24.20 -37.57 -20.90
C ASN A 702 -22.97 -38.46 -20.65
N GLU A 703 -23.02 -39.69 -21.15
CA GLU A 703 -21.86 -40.60 -21.26
C GLU A 703 -20.73 -40.13 -22.21
N THR A 704 -20.59 -38.84 -22.56
CA THR A 704 -19.60 -38.43 -23.59
C THR A 704 -18.85 -37.10 -23.41
N ALA A 705 -18.84 -36.47 -22.23
CA ALA A 705 -18.01 -35.28 -22.01
C ALA A 705 -16.73 -35.61 -21.21
N ASP A 706 -15.59 -35.71 -21.89
CA ASP A 706 -14.26 -35.72 -21.28
C ASP A 706 -14.02 -34.35 -20.61
N PRO A 707 -13.84 -34.27 -19.27
CA PRO A 707 -13.68 -32.98 -18.60
C PRO A 707 -12.28 -32.42 -18.87
N ASN A 708 -12.23 -31.19 -19.42
CA ASN A 708 -11.00 -30.40 -19.65
C ASN A 708 -10.21 -30.02 -18.36
N VAL A 709 -10.58 -30.57 -17.19
CA VAL A 709 -9.97 -30.25 -15.90
C VAL A 709 -9.70 -31.55 -15.14
N ARG A 710 -8.43 -31.75 -14.75
CA ARG A 710 -7.95 -32.92 -13.99
C ARG A 710 -7.39 -32.49 -12.65
N LEU A 711 -7.77 -33.18 -11.59
CA LEU A 711 -7.20 -33.00 -10.26
C LEU A 711 -5.73 -33.48 -10.21
N LEU A 712 -4.86 -32.70 -9.55
CA LEU A 712 -3.43 -32.98 -9.42
C LEU A 712 -3.16 -34.02 -8.33
N GLY A 713 -2.34 -35.02 -8.65
CA GLY A 713 -1.82 -35.98 -7.67
C GLY A 713 -2.67 -37.24 -7.42
N GLY A 714 -3.72 -37.49 -8.19
CA GLY A 714 -4.46 -38.76 -8.16
C GLY A 714 -4.35 -39.59 -9.44
N ARG A 715 -4.79 -40.86 -9.33
CA ARG A 715 -4.62 -41.85 -10.40
C ARG A 715 -5.70 -41.74 -11.47
N THR A 716 -6.87 -41.21 -11.13
CA THR A 716 -7.98 -40.93 -12.07
C THR A 716 -8.15 -39.43 -12.29
N ALA A 717 -8.94 -39.04 -13.30
CA ALA A 717 -9.29 -37.63 -13.52
C ALA A 717 -10.07 -37.01 -12.35
N GLN A 718 -10.71 -37.84 -11.52
CA GLN A 718 -11.52 -37.48 -10.37
C GLN A 718 -10.79 -37.64 -9.02
N GLU A 719 -9.55 -38.12 -9.02
CA GLU A 719 -8.72 -38.22 -7.82
C GLU A 719 -7.63 -37.15 -7.85
N GLY A 720 -7.42 -36.49 -6.72
CA GLY A 720 -6.34 -35.52 -6.55
C GLY A 720 -6.81 -34.29 -5.80
N ARG A 721 -6.01 -33.23 -5.87
CA ARG A 721 -6.32 -31.91 -5.32
C ARG A 721 -6.56 -30.94 -6.48
N LEU A 722 -7.49 -30.01 -6.28
CA LEU A 722 -7.81 -28.95 -7.23
C LEU A 722 -6.73 -27.88 -7.22
#